data_AF-A0A8J8MA24-F1
#
_entry.id   AF-A0A8J8MA24-F1
#
_cell.length_a   1.000
_cell.length_b   1.000
_cell.length_c   1.000
_cell.angle_alpha   90.00
_cell.angle_beta   90.00
_cell.angle_gamma   90.00
#
_symmetry.space_group_name_H-M   'P 1'
#
loop_
_entity.id
_entity.type
_entity.pdbx_description
1 polymer ?
#
loop_
_entity_poly.entity_id
_entity_poly.type
_entity_poly.pdbx_seq_one_letter_code
_entity_poly.pdbx_strand_id
1 'polypeptide(L)'
;MIYVASLSGFGKKTFVDKTLQTKMDKIIEQIHLSPKITGMDTIVLGPKDLSVTQTRNALTSALKEKHEDILIIYLYTNDKQAKYLESENIIAKRLDRKINLKNFKEAVTELLENKALIKKEDITKVKKKKTEEPEEKPKKKKLSKKEIKKEPQIEPETPKEEPTPSDETIQEPEDDVIKEPVEVIKLHKVKTLEERIKECTSFSDWNLFKNLLDKDTIVRDLMTENNQFAETISMLRNVEQEIITIFKDENKTSEQKFEEIRELGIKRSGYKASWNNMITEKVMSILATMTTSAESIIHSRIREITSVLDKFSSNTKLYYKEDKEKLDKLIKERLDLQFQLHELSKSLITVYQSMDETVNDIIKSFDNELPSENTYINEIYKTSKNIFTPINAPQLATKLMSDLQKNRISLSALEKTIQEVIAKVFQLCELDETIILHQNKLIKLLEANNVEDVVIVDTILKNALRLYIGPYEVGTRATAITWAGILSRRHNSLLIDLTGSNKFRSYGIEPVTLENFLNNRIQEQFLCVEGDLLSTSAKIEDVIAELKTRLNYYPYINIILEASQTSLIKTLAEHALSVTYITDCTTRGNTLLGNAIDNITIENIARKIVLIDPPTDEMSILQELNMDPLVTKLITLPHLSKMKACSIKSLPPFNDRDITSIFEESFR
;
A
#
# COMPACT_ATOMS: atom_id res chain seq x y z
N MET A 1 7.49 4.44 10.61
CA MET A 1 6.40 3.82 9.84
C MET A 1 5.77 2.64 10.58
N ILE A 2 4.57 2.25 10.17
CA ILE A 2 3.82 1.08 10.69
C ILE A 2 4.12 -0.15 9.83
N TYR A 3 4.76 -1.16 10.40
CA TYR A 3 5.13 -2.41 9.76
C TYR A 3 4.06 -3.47 10.03
N VAL A 4 3.62 -4.14 8.99
CA VAL A 4 2.56 -5.16 9.03
C VAL A 4 2.91 -6.32 8.12
N ALA A 5 2.63 -7.54 8.57
CA ALA A 5 2.76 -8.75 7.77
C ALA A 5 1.39 -9.17 7.19
N SER A 6 0.64 -10.04 7.88
CA SER A 6 -0.66 -10.54 7.41
C SER A 6 -1.77 -9.49 7.37
N LEU A 7 -1.59 -8.36 8.07
CA LEU A 7 -2.58 -7.28 8.17
C LEU A 7 -2.33 -6.12 7.19
N SER A 8 -1.44 -6.31 6.21
CA SER A 8 -1.03 -5.27 5.25
C SER A 8 -2.18 -4.61 4.50
N GLY A 9 -3.19 -5.39 4.11
CA GLY A 9 -4.39 -4.88 3.44
C GLY A 9 -5.21 -3.91 4.30
N PHE A 10 -5.25 -4.11 5.62
CA PHE A 10 -5.91 -3.19 6.54
C PHE A 10 -5.05 -1.96 6.81
N GLY A 11 -3.75 -2.15 7.03
CA GLY A 11 -2.80 -1.06 7.26
C GLY A 11 -2.73 -0.06 6.11
N LYS A 12 -2.55 -0.55 4.87
CA LYS A 12 -2.45 0.31 3.67
C LYS A 12 -3.76 1.07 3.37
N LYS A 13 -4.92 0.47 3.60
CA LYS A 13 -6.21 1.18 3.44
C LYS A 13 -6.47 2.23 4.53
N THR A 14 -5.87 2.07 5.71
CA THR A 14 -6.13 2.91 6.87
C THR A 14 -5.16 4.09 6.97
N PHE A 15 -3.88 3.83 6.74
CA PHE A 15 -2.80 4.81 6.96
C PHE A 15 -1.98 5.10 5.70
N VAL A 16 -2.35 4.52 4.55
CA VAL A 16 -1.79 4.76 3.21
C VAL A 16 -0.26 4.77 3.24
N ASP A 17 0.37 5.93 3.11
CA ASP A 17 1.82 6.10 2.96
C ASP A 17 2.60 5.82 4.26
N LYS A 18 1.92 5.69 5.40
CA LYS A 18 2.57 5.44 6.70
C LYS A 18 2.69 3.94 7.03
N THR A 19 2.21 3.06 6.15
CA THR A 19 2.23 1.61 6.35
C THR A 19 3.13 0.90 5.36
N LEU A 20 4.04 0.08 5.89
CA LEU A 20 4.92 -0.79 5.12
C LEU A 20 4.56 -2.26 5.35
N GLN A 21 4.42 -3.00 4.25
CA GLN A 21 4.18 -4.44 4.29
C GLN A 21 5.52 -5.18 4.28
N THR A 22 5.70 -6.16 5.17
CA THR A 22 6.96 -6.93 5.27
C THR A 22 6.69 -8.39 5.68
N LYS A 23 7.72 -9.25 5.61
CA LYS A 23 7.69 -10.64 6.07
C LYS A 23 8.07 -10.71 7.56
N MET A 24 7.58 -11.74 8.26
CA MET A 24 7.89 -11.94 9.69
C MET A 24 9.39 -12.13 9.95
N ASP A 25 10.11 -12.83 9.06
CA ASP A 25 11.55 -13.08 9.24
C ASP A 25 12.35 -11.76 9.22
N LYS A 26 12.01 -10.84 8.32
CA LYS A 26 12.61 -9.50 8.23
C LYS A 26 12.29 -8.64 9.46
N ILE A 27 11.08 -8.78 10.02
CA ILE A 27 10.74 -8.12 11.31
C ILE A 27 11.65 -8.67 12.40
N ILE A 28 11.75 -10.00 12.54
CA ILE A 28 12.54 -10.68 13.57
C ILE A 28 14.03 -10.29 13.48
N GLU A 29 14.59 -10.27 12.27
CA GLU A 29 15.98 -9.87 12.02
C GLU A 29 16.24 -8.40 12.34
N GLN A 30 15.30 -7.49 12.12
CA GLN A 30 15.54 -6.05 12.21
C GLN A 30 15.06 -5.42 13.52
N ILE A 31 14.39 -6.19 14.39
CA ILE A 31 13.72 -5.66 15.59
C ILE A 31 14.68 -5.10 16.66
N HIS A 32 15.97 -5.48 16.59
CA HIS A 32 17.02 -5.00 17.49
C HIS A 32 17.67 -3.70 17.00
N LEU A 33 17.45 -3.31 15.73
CA LEU A 33 18.04 -2.12 15.11
C LEU A 33 17.20 -0.87 15.39
N SER A 34 17.85 0.30 15.43
CA SER A 34 17.17 1.58 15.68
C SER A 34 16.15 1.94 14.59
N PRO A 35 14.96 2.49 14.95
CA PRO A 35 13.98 3.00 13.98
C PRO A 35 14.53 4.06 13.03
N LYS A 36 15.58 4.79 13.40
CA LYS A 36 16.25 5.77 12.52
C LYS A 36 16.91 5.11 11.32
N ILE A 37 17.34 3.85 11.45
CA ILE A 37 18.02 3.06 10.41
C ILE A 37 16.99 2.27 9.60
N THR A 38 16.03 1.64 10.28
CA THR A 38 15.09 0.70 9.65
C THR A 38 13.78 1.36 9.20
N GLY A 39 13.43 2.53 9.73
CA GLY A 39 12.13 3.18 9.54
C GLY A 39 10.98 2.51 10.31
N MET A 40 11.27 1.48 11.10
CA MET A 40 10.28 0.64 11.80
C MET A 40 9.92 1.24 13.16
N ASP A 41 8.88 2.07 13.22
CA ASP A 41 8.46 2.72 14.47
C ASP A 41 7.42 1.88 15.23
N THR A 42 6.60 1.12 14.51
CA THR A 42 5.48 0.35 15.07
C THR A 42 5.27 -0.90 14.25
N ILE A 43 5.06 -2.03 14.90
CA ILE A 43 4.77 -3.33 14.29
C ILE A 43 3.37 -3.73 14.73
N VAL A 44 2.50 -4.09 13.79
CA VAL A 44 1.15 -4.59 14.07
C VAL A 44 1.05 -6.03 13.58
N LEU A 45 0.80 -6.95 14.51
CA LEU A 45 0.76 -8.39 14.27
C LEU A 45 -0.68 -8.91 14.38
N GLY A 46 -1.04 -9.81 13.46
CA GLY A 46 -2.30 -10.53 13.47
C GLY A 46 -2.17 -11.99 13.87
N PRO A 47 -3.30 -12.72 14.00
CA PRO A 47 -3.28 -14.13 14.38
C PRO A 47 -2.59 -15.04 13.37
N LYS A 48 -2.66 -14.69 12.08
CA LYS A 48 -2.06 -15.46 10.99
C LYS A 48 -0.52 -15.38 11.01
N ASP A 49 0.03 -14.25 11.45
CA ASP A 49 1.48 -14.04 11.58
C ASP A 49 2.12 -14.97 12.61
N LEU A 50 1.30 -15.41 13.58
CA LEU A 50 1.70 -16.31 14.65
C LEU A 50 1.00 -17.66 14.53
N SER A 51 0.58 -18.07 13.34
CA SER A 51 -0.06 -19.39 13.17
C SER A 51 0.94 -20.54 13.33
N VAL A 52 2.22 -20.30 12.98
CA VAL A 52 3.32 -21.27 13.02
C VAL A 52 4.12 -21.16 14.33
N THR A 53 4.31 -22.28 15.02
CA THR A 53 5.02 -22.34 16.32
C THR A 53 6.49 -21.88 16.23
N GLN A 54 7.19 -22.19 15.14
CA GLN A 54 8.58 -21.78 14.93
C GLN A 54 8.71 -20.25 14.87
N THR A 55 7.81 -19.58 14.13
CA THR A 55 7.76 -18.11 14.05
C THR A 55 7.45 -17.47 15.40
N ARG A 56 6.56 -18.08 16.21
CA ARG A 56 6.30 -17.61 17.59
C ARG A 56 7.56 -17.65 18.44
N ASN A 57 8.29 -18.76 18.42
CA ASN A 57 9.49 -18.94 19.22
C ASN A 57 10.61 -17.97 18.78
N ALA A 58 10.81 -17.83 17.47
CA ALA A 58 11.79 -16.90 16.91
C ALA A 58 11.48 -15.44 17.26
N LEU A 59 10.21 -15.02 17.13
CA LEU A 59 9.79 -13.67 17.52
C LEU A 59 9.92 -13.46 19.04
N THR A 60 9.52 -14.43 19.86
CA THR A 60 9.62 -14.32 21.32
C THR A 60 11.07 -14.17 21.79
N SER A 61 12.01 -14.84 21.13
CA SER A 61 13.45 -14.65 21.38
C SER A 61 13.92 -13.26 20.93
N ALA A 62 13.58 -12.83 19.72
CA ALA A 62 13.99 -11.52 19.20
C ALA A 62 13.39 -10.34 19.99
N LEU A 63 12.21 -10.52 20.59
CA LEU A 63 11.60 -9.53 21.48
C LEU A 63 12.43 -9.22 22.73
N LYS A 64 13.34 -10.12 23.15
CA LYS A 64 14.24 -9.88 24.29
C LYS A 64 15.32 -8.85 23.96
N GLU A 65 15.70 -8.73 22.69
CA GLU A 65 16.72 -7.81 22.19
C GLU A 65 16.11 -6.64 21.40
N LYS A 66 14.81 -6.38 21.58
CA LYS A 66 14.08 -5.31 20.89
C LYS A 66 14.65 -3.94 21.24
N HIS A 67 14.80 -3.07 20.24
CA HIS A 67 15.09 -1.66 20.47
C HIS A 67 13.92 -0.94 21.18
N GLU A 68 14.20 -0.13 22.20
CA GLU A 68 13.20 0.47 23.10
C GLU A 68 12.14 1.32 22.37
N ASP A 69 12.55 2.05 21.33
CA ASP A 69 11.66 2.92 20.57
C ASP A 69 10.62 2.22 19.67
N ILE A 70 10.80 0.92 19.36
CA ILE A 70 9.93 0.15 18.46
C ILE A 70 8.66 -0.27 19.20
N LEU A 71 7.49 0.05 18.65
CA LEU A 71 6.22 -0.38 19.24
C LEU A 71 5.71 -1.69 18.67
N ILE A 72 5.02 -2.50 19.48
CA ILE A 72 4.43 -3.77 19.04
C ILE A 72 3.01 -3.86 19.54
N ILE A 73 2.08 -4.05 18.60
CA ILE A 73 0.65 -4.20 18.81
C ILE A 73 0.25 -5.58 18.30
N TYR A 74 -0.40 -6.37 19.14
CA TYR A 74 -0.91 -7.69 18.76
C TYR A 74 -2.44 -7.73 18.80
N LEU A 75 -3.05 -8.02 17.65
CA LEU A 75 -4.49 -8.20 17.48
C LEU A 75 -4.81 -9.70 17.43
N TYR A 76 -5.66 -10.18 18.34
CA TYR A 76 -6.04 -11.58 18.44
C TYR A 76 -7.56 -11.76 18.39
N THR A 77 -8.04 -12.91 17.89
CA THR A 77 -9.49 -13.13 17.65
C THR A 77 -10.17 -14.01 18.71
N ASN A 78 -9.40 -14.73 19.53
CA ASN A 78 -9.90 -15.56 20.63
C ASN A 78 -8.85 -15.71 21.75
N ASP A 79 -9.29 -16.14 22.93
CA ASP A 79 -8.42 -16.19 24.12
C ASP A 79 -7.29 -17.22 24.02
N LYS A 80 -7.44 -18.25 23.17
CA LYS A 80 -6.35 -19.20 22.89
C LYS A 80 -5.19 -18.53 22.15
N GLN A 81 -5.49 -17.60 21.25
CA GLN A 81 -4.50 -16.83 20.49
C GLN A 81 -3.82 -15.75 21.33
N ALA A 82 -4.48 -15.24 22.38
CA ALA A 82 -3.87 -14.26 23.30
C ALA A 82 -2.54 -14.77 23.92
N LYS A 83 -2.45 -16.10 24.07
CA LYS A 83 -1.28 -16.83 24.60
C LYS A 83 -0.18 -17.09 23.57
N TYR A 84 -0.39 -16.78 22.29
CA TYR A 84 0.61 -17.03 21.24
C TYR A 84 1.85 -16.16 21.35
N LEU A 85 1.77 -15.04 22.08
CA LEU A 85 2.87 -14.11 22.23
C LEU A 85 2.84 -13.49 23.62
N GLU A 86 3.48 -14.09 24.61
CA GLU A 86 3.59 -13.53 25.97
C GLU A 86 4.98 -12.91 26.16
N SER A 87 5.02 -11.57 26.25
CA SER A 87 6.24 -10.79 26.46
C SER A 87 5.89 -9.44 27.06
N GLU A 88 6.71 -8.96 28.00
CA GLU A 88 6.60 -7.63 28.63
C GLU A 88 6.91 -6.49 27.63
N ASN A 89 7.58 -6.80 26.51
CA ASN A 89 7.99 -5.82 25.50
C ASN A 89 6.90 -5.51 24.45
N ILE A 90 5.70 -6.06 24.65
CA ILE A 90 4.49 -5.79 23.85
C ILE A 90 3.73 -4.65 24.52
N ILE A 91 3.55 -3.53 23.81
CA ILE A 91 2.84 -2.37 24.36
C ILE A 91 1.35 -2.64 24.51
N ALA A 92 0.75 -3.41 23.60
CA ALA A 92 -0.67 -3.73 23.70
C ALA A 92 -1.05 -5.04 23.01
N LYS A 93 -1.93 -5.79 23.67
CA LYS A 93 -2.70 -6.88 23.06
C LYS A 93 -4.18 -6.51 23.10
N ARG A 94 -4.90 -6.69 21.98
CA ARG A 94 -6.34 -6.40 21.92
C ARG A 94 -7.11 -7.56 21.32
N LEU A 95 -8.17 -7.98 22.01
CA LEU A 95 -9.13 -8.95 21.49
C LEU A 95 -10.03 -8.26 20.47
N ASP A 96 -10.07 -8.80 19.26
CA ASP A 96 -10.91 -8.33 18.18
C ASP A 96 -11.53 -9.53 17.46
N ARG A 97 -12.78 -9.85 17.82
CA ARG A 97 -13.46 -11.08 17.36
C ARG A 97 -13.61 -11.15 15.83
N LYS A 98 -13.54 -10.00 15.15
CA LYS A 98 -13.56 -9.90 13.68
C LYS A 98 -12.75 -8.70 13.23
N ILE A 99 -11.51 -8.94 12.80
CA ILE A 99 -10.61 -7.89 12.29
C ILE A 99 -11.23 -7.30 11.01
N ASN A 100 -11.66 -6.05 11.09
CA ASN A 100 -12.20 -5.26 9.99
C ASN A 100 -11.51 -3.87 9.96
N LEU A 101 -11.76 -3.09 8.91
CA LEU A 101 -11.07 -1.82 8.70
C LEU A 101 -11.28 -0.82 9.85
N LYS A 102 -12.49 -0.79 10.41
CA LYS A 102 -12.87 0.14 11.48
C LYS A 102 -12.15 -0.22 12.78
N ASN A 103 -12.23 -1.48 13.18
CA ASN A 103 -11.62 -1.95 14.43
C ASN A 103 -10.09 -1.90 14.38
N PHE A 104 -9.49 -2.22 13.21
CA PHE A 104 -8.05 -2.06 12.99
C PHE A 104 -7.60 -0.60 13.14
N LYS A 105 -8.34 0.34 12.54
CA LYS A 105 -8.06 1.77 12.65
C LYS A 105 -8.16 2.27 14.08
N GLU A 106 -9.25 1.95 14.77
CA GLU A 106 -9.48 2.35 16.16
C GLU A 106 -8.36 1.81 17.07
N ALA A 107 -8.03 0.52 16.95
CA ALA A 107 -7.00 -0.12 17.77
C ALA A 107 -5.61 0.50 17.58
N VAL A 108 -5.19 0.74 16.34
CA VAL A 108 -3.86 1.28 16.07
C VAL A 108 -3.78 2.77 16.38
N THR A 109 -4.84 3.55 16.14
CA THR A 109 -4.84 5.01 16.36
C THR A 109 -4.87 5.37 17.85
N GLU A 110 -5.74 4.72 18.64
CA GLU A 110 -5.85 4.91 20.09
C GLU A 110 -4.52 4.66 20.82
N LEU A 111 -3.77 3.65 20.37
CA LEU A 111 -2.48 3.29 20.97
C LEU A 111 -1.34 4.21 20.54
N LEU A 112 -1.37 4.72 19.30
CA LEU A 112 -0.40 5.74 18.84
C LEU A 112 -0.62 7.08 19.56
N GLU A 113 -1.88 7.45 19.83
CA GLU A 113 -2.26 8.66 20.58
C GLU A 113 -1.84 8.57 22.06
N ASN A 114 -2.03 7.40 22.70
CA ASN A 114 -1.60 7.17 24.09
C ASN A 114 -0.07 7.31 24.27
N LYS A 115 0.76 7.00 23.26
CA LYS A 115 2.22 7.26 23.31
C LYS A 115 2.58 8.74 23.19
N ALA A 116 1.83 9.52 22.41
CA ALA A 116 2.04 10.97 22.31
C ALA A 116 1.78 11.67 23.66
N LEU A 117 0.92 11.08 24.49
CA LEU A 117 0.66 11.51 25.87
C LEU A 117 1.77 11.07 26.83
N ILE A 118 2.24 9.82 26.75
CA ILE A 118 3.35 9.31 27.60
C ILE A 118 4.67 10.05 27.33
N LYS A 119 5.01 10.33 26.06
CA LYS A 119 6.18 11.16 25.71
C LYS A 119 6.05 12.60 26.23
N LYS A 120 4.83 13.14 26.32
CA LYS A 120 4.60 14.47 26.93
C LYS A 120 4.71 14.43 28.45
N GLU A 121 4.32 13.33 29.10
CA GLU A 121 4.43 13.17 30.55
C GLU A 121 5.89 13.14 31.03
N ASP A 122 6.80 12.49 30.29
CA ASP A 122 8.23 12.51 30.58
C ASP A 122 8.87 13.90 30.35
N ILE A 123 8.39 14.66 29.37
CA ILE A 123 8.80 16.06 29.15
C ILE A 123 8.27 16.97 30.26
N THR A 124 7.09 16.69 30.83
CA THR A 124 6.55 17.46 31.97
C THR A 124 7.17 17.10 33.32
N LYS A 125 7.71 15.90 33.51
CA LYS A 125 8.46 15.54 34.74
C LYS A 125 9.81 16.25 34.83
N VAL A 126 10.45 16.53 33.70
CA VAL A 126 11.70 17.32 33.65
C VAL A 126 11.45 18.82 33.85
N LYS A 127 10.28 19.35 33.47
CA LYS A 127 9.93 20.77 33.64
C LYS A 127 9.33 21.14 35.00
N LYS A 128 8.95 20.19 35.85
CA LYS A 128 8.37 20.46 37.19
C LYS A 128 9.36 20.73 38.32
N LYS A 129 10.67 20.85 38.05
CA LYS A 129 11.69 21.14 39.09
C LYS A 129 12.16 22.59 39.17
N LYS A 130 11.52 23.53 38.48
CA LYS A 130 11.71 24.96 38.75
C LYS A 130 10.36 25.68 38.79
N THR A 131 10.15 26.33 39.93
CA THR A 131 9.19 27.42 40.24
C THR A 131 7.75 27.02 40.64
N GLU A 132 7.57 26.74 41.92
CA GLU A 132 6.42 27.19 42.76
C GLU A 132 6.55 28.72 42.93
N GLU A 133 5.54 29.61 42.94
CA GLU A 133 4.18 29.73 43.54
C GLU A 133 3.53 31.02 42.91
N PRO A 134 2.30 31.47 43.25
CA PRO A 134 1.05 30.81 43.62
C PRO A 134 -0.16 31.28 42.77
N GLU A 135 -1.32 30.70 43.07
CA GLU A 135 -2.63 30.75 42.38
C GLU A 135 -3.29 32.14 42.20
N GLU A 136 -4.06 32.27 41.11
CA GLU A 136 -5.33 33.03 41.13
C GLU A 136 -6.39 32.35 40.23
N LYS A 137 -7.48 31.88 40.84
CA LYS A 137 -8.81 31.64 40.22
C LYS A 137 -9.73 32.78 40.72
N PRO A 138 -10.93 33.05 40.16
CA PRO A 138 -11.66 32.41 39.04
C PRO A 138 -12.34 33.41 38.07
N LYS A 139 -12.99 32.93 36.99
CA LYS A 139 -14.42 33.24 36.71
C LYS A 139 -15.00 32.41 35.55
N LYS A 140 -16.07 31.67 35.89
CA LYS A 140 -17.02 31.04 34.97
C LYS A 140 -17.98 32.09 34.39
N LYS A 141 -18.26 32.03 33.08
CA LYS A 141 -19.52 32.46 32.44
C LYS A 141 -19.82 31.45 31.33
N LYS A 142 -20.70 30.47 31.60
CA LYS A 142 -22.14 30.42 31.28
C LYS A 142 -22.47 30.50 29.79
N LEU A 143 -23.09 29.40 29.35
CA LEU A 143 -23.80 29.14 28.10
C LEU A 143 -24.66 30.32 27.61
N SER A 144 -24.70 30.48 26.28
CA SER A 144 -25.92 30.88 25.58
C SER A 144 -26.21 29.91 24.42
N LYS A 145 -27.31 29.17 24.58
CA LYS A 145 -28.02 28.45 23.53
C LYS A 145 -28.64 29.44 22.54
N LYS A 146 -28.64 29.09 21.26
CA LYS A 146 -29.57 29.50 20.19
C LYS A 146 -29.24 28.64 18.98
N GLU A 147 -30.15 28.10 18.17
CA GLU A 147 -31.57 27.80 18.28
C GLU A 147 -31.85 26.96 17.04
N ILE A 148 -32.61 25.88 17.21
CA ILE A 148 -33.03 24.95 16.17
C ILE A 148 -34.24 25.55 15.44
N LYS A 149 -34.25 25.53 14.11
CA LYS A 149 -35.46 25.55 13.27
C LYS A 149 -35.38 24.31 12.37
N LYS A 150 -35.99 23.18 12.75
CA LYS A 150 -37.37 22.71 12.51
C LYS A 150 -37.81 22.74 11.04
N GLU A 151 -37.91 21.52 10.50
CA GLU A 151 -38.75 21.09 9.36
C GLU A 151 -40.21 21.49 9.52
N PRO A 152 -40.96 21.39 8.41
CA PRO A 152 -42.27 20.74 8.45
C PRO A 152 -42.37 19.52 7.51
N GLN A 153 -42.72 18.40 8.16
CA GLN A 153 -43.50 17.22 7.76
C GLN A 153 -44.88 17.59 7.16
N ILE A 154 -45.72 16.78 6.48
CA ILE A 154 -45.83 15.35 6.06
C ILE A 154 -47.09 15.22 5.14
N GLU A 155 -47.02 14.36 4.10
CA GLU A 155 -48.00 13.40 3.47
C GLU A 155 -49.51 13.76 3.23
N PRO A 156 -50.41 12.88 2.68
CA PRO A 156 -50.28 11.64 1.88
C PRO A 156 -51.24 11.52 0.64
N GLU A 157 -51.08 10.38 -0.07
CA GLU A 157 -52.11 9.51 -0.72
C GLU A 157 -52.62 9.70 -2.19
N THR A 158 -52.67 8.52 -2.84
CA THR A 158 -53.18 7.99 -4.14
C THR A 158 -54.62 8.39 -4.52
N PRO A 159 -55.28 8.02 -5.68
CA PRO A 159 -55.05 6.89 -6.62
C PRO A 159 -55.41 7.07 -8.14
N LYS A 160 -55.04 6.04 -8.94
CA LYS A 160 -55.71 5.35 -10.09
C LYS A 160 -56.56 6.03 -11.19
N GLU A 161 -56.41 5.39 -12.37
CA GLU A 161 -57.41 4.97 -13.39
C GLU A 161 -57.77 5.88 -14.60
N GLU A 162 -57.59 5.24 -15.77
CA GLU A 162 -58.22 5.31 -17.11
C GLU A 162 -58.83 6.61 -17.67
N PRO A 163 -58.77 6.76 -19.00
CA PRO A 163 -60.04 6.67 -19.72
C PRO A 163 -59.96 5.91 -21.07
N THR A 164 -60.99 5.13 -21.33
CA THR A 164 -61.64 4.91 -22.65
C THR A 164 -63.11 5.32 -22.49
N PRO A 165 -64.01 5.37 -23.52
CA PRO A 165 -63.89 5.41 -24.99
C PRO A 165 -64.80 6.51 -25.65
N SER A 166 -64.75 6.66 -26.98
CA SER A 166 -65.85 7.06 -27.92
C SER A 166 -65.22 7.45 -29.27
N ASP A 167 -65.73 7.17 -30.47
CA ASP A 167 -66.84 6.38 -30.98
C ASP A 167 -66.58 6.15 -32.49
N GLU A 168 -67.02 4.99 -32.96
CA GLU A 168 -67.56 4.64 -34.29
C GLU A 168 -67.11 5.41 -35.55
N THR A 169 -66.50 4.69 -36.50
CA THR A 169 -67.17 4.46 -37.81
C THR A 169 -66.58 3.27 -38.56
N ILE A 170 -67.48 2.40 -39.00
CA ILE A 170 -67.26 1.21 -39.84
C ILE A 170 -67.19 1.64 -41.31
N GLN A 171 -66.21 1.14 -42.06
CA GLN A 171 -66.31 0.86 -43.52
C GLN A 171 -65.15 -0.07 -43.96
N GLU A 172 -65.46 -1.34 -44.18
CA GLU A 172 -64.85 -2.19 -45.22
C GLU A 172 -65.81 -2.18 -46.43
N PRO A 173 -65.45 -2.66 -47.66
CA PRO A 173 -64.18 -3.19 -48.16
C PRO A 173 -63.73 -2.58 -49.51
N GLU A 174 -62.52 -2.88 -49.99
CA GLU A 174 -62.33 -3.45 -51.33
C GLU A 174 -60.92 -4.03 -51.47
N ASP A 175 -60.88 -5.22 -52.06
CA ASP A 175 -59.74 -6.11 -52.23
C ASP A 175 -58.59 -5.46 -53.02
N ASP A 176 -57.37 -5.59 -52.50
CA ASP A 176 -56.21 -5.83 -53.35
C ASP A 176 -55.29 -6.85 -52.67
N VAL A 177 -55.28 -8.05 -53.27
CA VAL A 177 -54.45 -9.18 -52.86
C VAL A 177 -52.98 -8.85 -53.16
N ILE A 178 -52.23 -8.50 -52.13
CA ILE A 178 -50.77 -8.63 -52.14
C ILE A 178 -50.40 -9.67 -51.08
N LYS A 179 -49.98 -10.85 -51.57
CA LYS A 179 -49.37 -11.89 -50.74
C LYS A 179 -48.01 -11.38 -50.24
N GLU A 180 -47.95 -10.96 -48.98
CA GLU A 180 -46.73 -10.97 -48.18
C GLU A 180 -46.90 -11.93 -46.99
N PRO A 181 -45.80 -12.58 -46.58
CA PRO A 181 -45.85 -13.85 -45.87
C PRO A 181 -46.32 -13.64 -44.45
N VAL A 182 -47.10 -14.61 -43.95
CA VAL A 182 -47.39 -14.78 -42.52
C VAL A 182 -46.05 -14.73 -41.77
N GLU A 183 -45.77 -13.62 -41.10
CA GLU A 183 -44.79 -13.63 -40.01
C GLU A 183 -45.35 -14.59 -38.98
N VAL A 184 -44.83 -15.81 -39.04
CA VAL A 184 -44.86 -16.78 -37.95
C VAL A 184 -44.46 -15.99 -36.71
N ILE A 185 -45.40 -15.81 -35.79
CA ILE A 185 -45.11 -15.43 -34.41
C ILE A 185 -44.01 -16.38 -33.95
N LYS A 186 -42.76 -15.92 -33.96
CA LYS A 186 -41.65 -16.66 -33.36
C LYS A 186 -41.97 -16.70 -31.88
N LEU A 187 -42.56 -17.81 -31.44
CA LEU A 187 -42.49 -18.22 -30.04
C LEU A 187 -41.03 -18.03 -29.62
N HIS A 188 -40.79 -17.08 -28.72
CA HIS A 188 -39.51 -16.99 -28.06
C HIS A 188 -39.34 -18.32 -27.31
N LYS A 189 -38.52 -19.22 -27.86
CA LYS A 189 -38.10 -20.43 -27.12
C LYS A 189 -37.50 -19.94 -25.81
N VAL A 190 -38.05 -20.40 -24.70
CA VAL A 190 -37.43 -20.22 -23.38
C VAL A 190 -36.03 -20.85 -23.47
N LYS A 191 -34.99 -20.05 -23.22
CA LYS A 191 -33.60 -20.52 -23.27
C LYS A 191 -33.35 -21.53 -22.16
N THR A 192 -32.63 -22.59 -22.49
CA THR A 192 -32.29 -23.67 -21.54
C THR A 192 -31.32 -23.19 -20.46
N LEU A 193 -31.22 -23.91 -19.34
CA LEU A 193 -30.20 -23.63 -18.33
C LEU A 193 -28.78 -23.67 -18.91
N GLU A 194 -28.47 -24.63 -19.78
CA GLU A 194 -27.16 -24.74 -20.42
C GLU A 194 -26.87 -23.57 -21.36
N GLU A 195 -27.86 -23.06 -22.09
CA GLU A 195 -27.73 -21.86 -22.92
C GLU A 195 -27.45 -20.62 -22.05
N ARG A 196 -28.15 -20.48 -20.92
CA ARG A 196 -27.94 -19.39 -19.96
C ARG A 196 -26.55 -19.44 -19.30
N ILE A 197 -26.03 -20.65 -19.04
CA ILE A 197 -24.68 -20.86 -18.51
C ILE A 197 -23.60 -20.50 -19.55
N LYS A 198 -23.87 -20.75 -20.84
CA LYS A 198 -22.97 -20.36 -21.94
C LYS A 198 -22.95 -18.86 -22.20
N GLU A 199 -24.04 -18.16 -21.90
CA GLU A 199 -24.12 -16.69 -21.99
C GLU A 199 -23.37 -15.98 -20.85
N CYS A 200 -23.06 -16.68 -19.76
CA CYS A 200 -22.18 -16.17 -18.71
C CYS A 200 -20.74 -16.12 -19.24
N THR A 201 -20.28 -14.93 -19.60
CA THR A 201 -18.94 -14.70 -20.20
C THR A 201 -18.04 -13.86 -19.29
N SER A 202 -18.59 -13.24 -18.25
CA SER A 202 -17.89 -12.33 -17.36
C SER A 202 -17.71 -12.90 -15.95
N PHE A 203 -16.66 -12.45 -15.28
CA PHE A 203 -16.38 -12.75 -13.88
C PHE A 203 -17.49 -12.28 -12.92
N SER A 204 -18.19 -11.20 -13.27
CA SER A 204 -19.34 -10.67 -12.51
C SER A 204 -20.50 -11.65 -12.37
N ASP A 205 -20.59 -12.62 -13.28
CA ASP A 205 -21.75 -13.47 -13.46
C ASP A 205 -21.67 -14.75 -12.61
N TRP A 206 -20.60 -14.91 -11.83
CA TRP A 206 -20.35 -16.09 -11.02
C TRP A 206 -21.39 -16.34 -9.93
N ASN A 207 -22.06 -15.30 -9.44
CA ASN A 207 -23.20 -15.45 -8.53
C ASN A 207 -24.42 -16.08 -9.23
N LEU A 208 -24.54 -15.94 -10.56
CA LEU A 208 -25.60 -16.56 -11.34
C LEU A 208 -25.42 -18.08 -11.40
N PHE A 209 -24.19 -18.57 -11.49
CA PHE A 209 -23.91 -20.01 -11.44
C PHE A 209 -24.50 -20.69 -10.20
N LYS A 210 -24.43 -20.04 -9.04
CA LYS A 210 -25.03 -20.56 -7.81
C LYS A 210 -26.56 -20.64 -7.92
N ASN A 211 -27.20 -19.58 -8.43
CA ASN A 211 -28.65 -19.53 -8.56
C ASN A 211 -29.18 -20.53 -9.61
N LEU A 212 -28.38 -20.83 -10.63
CA LEU A 212 -28.73 -21.76 -11.71
C LEU A 212 -28.61 -23.24 -11.28
N LEU A 213 -27.85 -23.54 -10.22
CA LEU A 213 -27.70 -24.88 -9.66
C LEU A 213 -28.81 -25.26 -8.67
N ASP A 214 -29.73 -24.35 -8.35
CA ASP A 214 -30.82 -24.66 -7.43
C ASP A 214 -31.77 -25.73 -7.97
N LYS A 215 -32.11 -26.71 -7.13
CA LYS A 215 -32.89 -27.90 -7.51
C LYS A 215 -34.23 -27.55 -8.13
N ASP A 216 -34.94 -26.56 -7.57
CA ASP A 216 -36.24 -26.13 -8.06
C ASP A 216 -36.14 -25.46 -9.44
N THR A 217 -35.01 -24.81 -9.70
CA THR A 217 -34.72 -24.22 -11.01
C THR A 217 -34.45 -25.30 -12.06
N ILE A 218 -33.67 -26.34 -11.71
CA ILE A 218 -33.39 -27.48 -12.58
C ILE A 218 -34.68 -28.24 -12.93
N VAL A 219 -35.54 -28.50 -11.94
CA VAL A 219 -36.82 -29.19 -12.14
C VAL A 219 -37.76 -28.37 -13.03
N ARG A 220 -37.80 -27.05 -12.86
CA ARG A 220 -38.63 -26.15 -13.68
C ARG A 220 -38.19 -26.14 -15.14
N ASP A 221 -36.88 -26.10 -15.38
CA ASP A 221 -36.29 -26.13 -16.72
C ASP A 221 -36.56 -27.47 -17.43
N LEU A 222 -36.40 -28.59 -16.71
CA LEU A 222 -36.74 -29.93 -17.20
C LEU A 222 -38.22 -30.08 -17.55
N MET A 223 -39.13 -29.50 -16.77
CA MET A 223 -40.57 -29.52 -17.08
C MET A 223 -40.88 -28.77 -18.38
N THR A 224 -40.14 -27.71 -18.70
CA THR A 224 -40.35 -26.94 -19.92
C THR A 224 -39.72 -27.58 -21.16
N GLU A 225 -38.63 -28.34 -20.98
CA GLU A 225 -37.89 -28.94 -22.10
C GLU A 225 -38.32 -30.37 -22.43
N ASN A 226 -38.73 -31.14 -21.42
CA ASN A 226 -38.94 -32.58 -21.56
C ASN A 226 -40.40 -32.96 -21.22
N ASN A 227 -41.20 -33.18 -22.27
CA ASN A 227 -42.60 -33.61 -22.14
C ASN A 227 -42.74 -34.92 -21.35
N GLN A 228 -41.81 -35.87 -21.52
CA GLN A 228 -41.83 -37.14 -20.78
C GLN A 228 -41.58 -36.93 -19.28
N PHE A 229 -40.77 -35.94 -18.92
CA PHE A 229 -40.55 -35.57 -17.53
C PHE A 229 -41.81 -34.94 -16.91
N ALA A 230 -42.47 -34.04 -17.63
CA ALA A 230 -43.75 -33.44 -17.21
C ALA A 230 -44.85 -34.51 -17.04
N GLU A 231 -44.93 -35.47 -17.97
CA GLU A 231 -45.83 -36.62 -17.88
C GLU A 231 -45.50 -37.49 -16.66
N THR A 232 -44.22 -37.80 -16.41
CA THR A 232 -43.79 -38.59 -15.24
C THR A 232 -44.18 -37.91 -13.93
N ILE A 233 -44.09 -36.58 -13.84
CA ILE A 233 -44.54 -35.82 -12.66
C ILE A 233 -46.05 -35.89 -12.49
N SER A 234 -46.81 -35.78 -13.60
CA SER A 234 -48.26 -35.94 -13.57
C SER A 234 -48.66 -37.35 -13.09
N MET A 235 -48.00 -38.39 -13.60
CA MET A 235 -48.21 -39.78 -13.17
C MET A 235 -47.87 -39.98 -11.68
N LEU A 236 -46.77 -39.40 -11.18
CA LEU A 236 -46.42 -39.44 -9.76
C LEU A 236 -47.48 -38.76 -8.87
N ARG A 237 -48.03 -37.61 -9.31
CA ARG A 237 -49.12 -36.91 -8.61
C ARG A 237 -50.42 -37.71 -8.61
N ASN A 238 -50.76 -38.35 -9.74
CA ASN A 238 -51.95 -39.18 -9.84
C ASN A 238 -51.85 -40.39 -8.92
N VAL A 239 -50.70 -41.07 -8.89
CA VAL A 239 -50.46 -42.19 -7.97
C VAL A 239 -50.54 -41.72 -6.51
N GLU A 240 -50.04 -40.54 -6.17
CA GLU A 240 -50.20 -39.97 -4.81
C GLU A 240 -51.68 -39.77 -4.45
N GLN A 241 -52.48 -39.21 -5.36
CA GLN A 241 -53.91 -38.99 -5.14
C GLN A 241 -54.68 -40.31 -5.00
N GLU A 242 -54.34 -41.31 -5.81
CA GLU A 242 -54.93 -42.66 -5.73
C GLU A 242 -54.60 -43.31 -4.38
N ILE A 243 -53.34 -43.24 -3.92
CA ILE A 243 -52.93 -43.77 -2.61
C ILE A 243 -53.70 -43.08 -1.48
N ILE A 244 -53.83 -41.74 -1.52
CA ILE A 244 -54.59 -40.99 -0.51
C ILE A 244 -56.08 -41.37 -0.53
N THR A 245 -56.66 -41.60 -1.71
CA THR A 245 -58.08 -41.94 -1.88
C THR A 245 -58.37 -43.34 -1.34
N ILE A 246 -57.53 -44.34 -1.67
CA ILE A 246 -57.64 -45.71 -1.17
C ILE A 246 -57.45 -45.75 0.35
N PHE A 247 -56.52 -44.94 0.87
CA PHE A 247 -56.30 -44.84 2.31
C PHE A 247 -57.54 -44.36 3.06
N LYS A 248 -58.23 -43.35 2.52
CA LYS A 248 -59.44 -42.73 3.10
C LYS A 248 -60.74 -43.51 2.88
N ASP A 249 -60.75 -44.54 2.04
CA ASP A 249 -61.97 -45.28 1.69
C ASP A 249 -62.48 -46.14 2.87
N GLU A 250 -63.65 -45.83 3.43
CA GLU A 250 -64.22 -46.56 4.58
C GLU A 250 -64.75 -47.96 4.21
N ASN A 251 -64.92 -48.27 2.92
CA ASN A 251 -65.53 -49.51 2.46
C ASN A 251 -64.52 -50.66 2.21
N LYS A 252 -63.21 -50.39 2.32
CA LYS A 252 -62.14 -51.39 2.10
C LYS A 252 -61.57 -51.91 3.42
N THR A 253 -61.30 -53.21 3.49
CA THR A 253 -60.62 -53.80 4.65
C THR A 253 -59.15 -53.36 4.71
N SER A 254 -58.54 -53.41 5.90
CA SER A 254 -57.14 -53.03 6.10
C SER A 254 -56.17 -53.84 5.24
N GLU A 255 -56.45 -55.11 4.97
CA GLU A 255 -55.64 -55.96 4.08
C GLU A 255 -55.78 -55.57 2.61
N GLN A 256 -56.99 -55.23 2.15
CA GLN A 256 -57.23 -54.76 0.79
C GLN A 256 -56.55 -53.41 0.52
N LYS A 257 -56.64 -52.48 1.48
CA LYS A 257 -55.91 -51.20 1.41
C LYS A 257 -54.40 -51.43 1.38
N PHE A 258 -53.90 -52.39 2.16
CA PHE A 258 -52.48 -52.69 2.22
C PHE A 258 -51.94 -53.13 0.86
N GLU A 259 -52.58 -54.11 0.21
CA GLU A 259 -52.10 -54.67 -1.05
C GLU A 259 -52.26 -53.69 -2.22
N GLU A 260 -53.37 -52.93 -2.29
CA GLU A 260 -53.55 -51.93 -3.34
C GLU A 260 -52.54 -50.77 -3.25
N ILE A 261 -52.29 -50.25 -2.04
CA ILE A 261 -51.27 -49.20 -1.84
C ILE A 261 -49.86 -49.77 -2.07
N ARG A 262 -49.62 -51.05 -1.79
CA ARG A 262 -48.36 -51.71 -2.09
C ARG A 262 -48.11 -51.79 -3.60
N GLU A 263 -49.10 -52.20 -4.40
CA GLU A 263 -48.99 -52.21 -5.87
C GLU A 263 -48.76 -50.80 -6.43
N LEU A 264 -49.51 -49.81 -5.95
CA LEU A 264 -49.31 -48.41 -6.34
C LEU A 264 -47.96 -47.86 -5.91
N GLY A 265 -47.45 -48.25 -4.73
CA GLY A 265 -46.11 -47.90 -4.27
C GLY A 265 -45.01 -48.49 -5.15
N ILE A 266 -45.18 -49.70 -5.67
CA ILE A 266 -44.26 -50.31 -6.65
C ILE A 266 -44.31 -49.54 -7.98
N LYS A 267 -45.50 -49.17 -8.47
CA LYS A 267 -45.67 -48.32 -9.66
C LYS A 267 -45.02 -46.95 -9.47
N ARG A 268 -45.22 -46.33 -8.29
CA ARG A 268 -44.59 -45.06 -7.90
C ARG A 268 -43.06 -45.16 -7.94
N SER A 269 -42.50 -46.25 -7.42
CA SER A 269 -41.05 -46.52 -7.47
C SER A 269 -40.54 -46.57 -8.92
N GLY A 270 -41.28 -47.20 -9.83
CA GLY A 270 -40.97 -47.21 -11.27
C GLY A 270 -40.98 -45.83 -11.93
N TYR A 271 -41.99 -45.01 -11.65
CA TYR A 271 -42.03 -43.62 -12.13
C TYR A 271 -40.92 -42.76 -11.50
N LYS A 272 -40.62 -42.98 -10.22
CA LYS A 272 -39.54 -42.29 -9.52
C LYS A 272 -38.17 -42.69 -10.07
N ALA A 273 -37.97 -43.95 -10.49
CA ALA A 273 -36.77 -44.39 -11.18
C ALA A 273 -36.55 -43.62 -12.50
N SER A 274 -37.63 -43.43 -13.28
CA SER A 274 -37.58 -42.64 -14.53
C SER A 274 -37.27 -41.16 -14.26
N TRP A 275 -37.91 -40.57 -13.25
CA TRP A 275 -37.64 -39.20 -12.78
C TRP A 275 -36.18 -39.02 -12.33
N ASN A 276 -35.65 -39.96 -11.54
CA ASN A 276 -34.28 -39.95 -11.05
C ASN A 276 -33.29 -39.96 -12.22
N ASN A 277 -33.56 -40.77 -13.26
CA ASN A 277 -32.68 -40.85 -14.44
C ASN A 277 -32.64 -39.53 -15.22
N MET A 278 -33.80 -38.94 -15.52
CA MET A 278 -33.90 -37.69 -16.28
C MET A 278 -33.23 -36.51 -15.55
N ILE A 279 -33.43 -36.40 -14.23
CA ILE A 279 -32.73 -35.39 -13.42
C ILE A 279 -31.23 -35.63 -13.39
N THR A 280 -30.80 -36.88 -13.23
CA THR A 280 -29.37 -37.22 -13.24
C THR A 280 -28.69 -36.75 -14.52
N GLU A 281 -29.30 -37.02 -15.67
CA GLU A 281 -28.75 -36.62 -16.97
C GLU A 281 -28.69 -35.09 -17.15
N LYS A 282 -29.75 -34.37 -16.75
CA LYS A 282 -29.76 -32.91 -16.81
C LYS A 282 -28.70 -32.29 -15.88
N VAL A 283 -28.57 -32.79 -14.67
CA VAL A 283 -27.58 -32.27 -13.70
C VAL A 283 -26.17 -32.50 -14.21
N MET A 284 -25.86 -33.68 -14.75
CA MET A 284 -24.56 -33.94 -15.37
C MET A 284 -24.28 -32.98 -16.54
N SER A 285 -25.28 -32.72 -17.39
CA SER A 285 -25.19 -31.74 -18.50
C SER A 285 -24.88 -30.32 -18.01
N ILE A 286 -25.60 -29.88 -16.96
CA ILE A 286 -25.40 -28.57 -16.32
C ILE A 286 -24.00 -28.47 -15.71
N LEU A 287 -23.56 -29.48 -14.95
CA LEU A 287 -22.24 -29.52 -14.32
C LEU A 287 -21.12 -29.44 -15.36
N ALA A 288 -21.20 -30.24 -16.43
CA ALA A 288 -20.22 -30.22 -17.51
C ALA A 288 -20.17 -28.85 -18.20
N THR A 289 -21.34 -28.28 -18.56
CA THR A 289 -21.42 -26.98 -19.22
C THR A 289 -20.87 -25.86 -18.34
N MET A 290 -21.16 -25.91 -17.03
CA MET A 290 -20.69 -24.95 -16.06
C MET A 290 -19.17 -25.03 -15.84
N THR A 291 -18.60 -26.24 -15.79
CA THR A 291 -17.15 -26.44 -15.76
C THR A 291 -16.48 -25.86 -17.00
N THR A 292 -17.00 -26.14 -18.20
CA THR A 292 -16.45 -25.59 -19.46
C THR A 292 -16.57 -24.06 -19.53
N SER A 293 -17.68 -23.49 -19.07
CA SER A 293 -17.86 -22.03 -19.01
C SER A 293 -16.89 -21.39 -18.02
N ALA A 294 -16.76 -21.95 -16.82
CA ALA A 294 -15.78 -21.49 -15.82
C ALA A 294 -14.34 -21.58 -16.35
N GLU A 295 -13.97 -22.68 -17.02
CA GLU A 295 -12.66 -22.84 -17.67
C GLU A 295 -12.38 -21.73 -18.68
N SER A 296 -13.35 -21.46 -19.57
CA SER A 296 -13.25 -20.40 -20.59
C SER A 296 -13.05 -19.01 -19.98
N ILE A 297 -13.87 -18.65 -18.98
CA ILE A 297 -13.78 -17.34 -18.28
C ILE A 297 -12.41 -17.19 -17.61
N ILE A 298 -11.96 -18.22 -16.90
CA ILE A 298 -10.68 -18.20 -16.18
C ILE A 298 -9.51 -18.11 -17.16
N HIS A 299 -9.52 -18.90 -18.24
CA HIS A 299 -8.46 -18.86 -19.25
C HIS A 299 -8.42 -17.53 -20.00
N SER A 300 -9.57 -16.91 -20.28
CA SER A 300 -9.61 -15.58 -20.88
C SER A 300 -8.99 -14.55 -19.93
N ARG A 301 -9.39 -14.57 -18.66
CA ARG A 301 -8.91 -13.60 -17.68
C ARG A 301 -7.43 -13.78 -17.36
N ILE A 302 -6.94 -15.01 -17.25
CA ILE A 302 -5.51 -15.29 -17.08
C ILE A 302 -4.71 -14.78 -18.28
N ARG A 303 -5.20 -14.92 -19.52
CA ARG A 303 -4.52 -14.38 -20.71
C ARG A 303 -4.43 -12.85 -20.69
N GLU A 304 -5.51 -12.17 -20.32
CA GLU A 304 -5.51 -10.70 -20.17
C GLU A 304 -4.48 -10.25 -19.13
N ILE A 305 -4.51 -10.88 -17.94
CA ILE A 305 -3.59 -10.55 -16.84
C ILE A 305 -2.15 -10.85 -17.24
N THR A 306 -1.89 -11.98 -17.90
CA THR A 306 -0.54 -12.36 -18.36
C THR A 306 -0.02 -11.38 -19.40
N SER A 307 -0.85 -10.96 -20.36
CA SER A 307 -0.46 -9.95 -21.36
C SER A 307 -0.09 -8.60 -20.73
N VAL A 308 -0.83 -8.20 -19.69
CA VAL A 308 -0.51 -6.99 -18.92
C VAL A 308 0.81 -7.18 -18.15
N LEU A 309 1.03 -8.33 -17.51
CA LEU A 309 2.29 -8.66 -16.83
C LEU A 309 3.50 -8.69 -17.77
N ASP A 310 3.34 -9.21 -18.99
CA ASP A 310 4.40 -9.25 -20.00
C ASP A 310 4.78 -7.84 -20.48
N LYS A 311 3.80 -6.93 -20.62
CA LYS A 311 4.07 -5.50 -20.88
C LYS A 311 4.88 -4.86 -19.74
N PHE A 312 4.58 -5.22 -18.49
CA PHE A 312 5.36 -4.74 -17.35
C PHE A 312 6.80 -5.27 -17.34
N SER A 313 6.99 -6.56 -17.65
CA SER A 313 8.31 -7.22 -17.66
C SER A 313 9.20 -6.78 -18.83
N SER A 314 8.62 -6.38 -19.96
CA SER A 314 9.37 -5.87 -21.11
C SER A 314 9.82 -4.42 -20.94
N ASN A 315 9.06 -3.61 -20.17
CA ASN A 315 9.40 -2.22 -19.88
C ASN A 315 10.41 -2.03 -18.73
N THR A 316 10.95 -3.11 -18.15
CA THR A 316 11.91 -3.08 -17.03
C THR A 316 13.18 -2.26 -17.27
N LYS A 317 13.54 -2.02 -18.54
CA LYS A 317 14.69 -1.19 -18.91
C LYS A 317 14.40 0.32 -18.98
N LEU A 318 13.14 0.76 -18.91
CA LEU A 318 12.75 2.17 -19.06
C LEU A 318 12.46 2.89 -17.74
N TYR A 319 12.40 2.19 -16.60
CA TYR A 319 12.05 2.77 -15.30
C TYR A 319 13.11 3.71 -14.68
N TYR A 320 14.25 3.91 -15.36
CA TYR A 320 15.29 4.85 -14.92
C TYR A 320 15.05 6.29 -15.41
N LYS A 321 14.06 6.54 -16.28
CA LYS A 321 13.87 7.85 -16.93
C LYS A 321 12.44 8.44 -16.88
N GLU A 322 11.45 7.74 -16.32
CA GLU A 322 10.05 8.22 -16.35
C GLU A 322 9.50 8.68 -14.99
N ASP A 323 8.53 9.60 -15.05
CA ASP A 323 7.86 10.32 -13.97
C ASP A 323 7.38 9.44 -12.81
N LYS A 324 7.62 9.91 -11.58
CA LYS A 324 7.19 9.32 -10.30
C LYS A 324 5.72 8.86 -10.30
N GLU A 325 4.83 9.65 -10.89
CA GLU A 325 3.40 9.35 -10.94
C GLU A 325 3.04 8.14 -11.81
N LYS A 326 3.80 7.89 -12.89
CA LYS A 326 3.58 6.73 -13.75
C LYS A 326 3.95 5.45 -13.02
N LEU A 327 5.06 5.43 -12.29
CA LEU A 327 5.48 4.26 -11.54
C LEU A 327 4.49 3.91 -10.41
N ASP A 328 4.02 4.90 -9.66
CA ASP A 328 3.01 4.68 -8.61
C ASP A 328 1.69 4.16 -9.18
N LYS A 329 1.29 4.62 -10.38
CA LYS A 329 0.11 4.11 -11.08
C LYS A 329 0.29 2.66 -11.49
N LEU A 330 1.45 2.29 -12.02
CA LEU A 330 1.80 0.93 -12.42
C LEU A 330 1.84 -0.03 -11.22
N ILE A 331 2.36 0.42 -10.07
CA ILE A 331 2.33 -0.36 -8.81
C ILE A 331 0.89 -0.60 -8.35
N LYS A 332 0.04 0.44 -8.38
CA LYS A 332 -1.39 0.32 -8.04
C LYS A 332 -2.13 -0.64 -8.97
N GLU A 333 -1.91 -0.53 -10.28
CA GLU A 333 -2.48 -1.43 -11.29
C GLU A 333 -2.06 -2.88 -11.06
N ARG A 334 -0.80 -3.14 -10.70
CA ARG A 334 -0.33 -4.50 -10.37
C ARG A 334 -0.98 -5.06 -9.09
N LEU A 335 -1.15 -4.25 -8.05
CA LEU A 335 -1.84 -4.66 -6.82
C LEU A 335 -3.32 -4.99 -7.08
N ASP A 336 -3.98 -4.23 -7.97
CA ASP A 336 -5.35 -4.51 -8.37
C ASP A 336 -5.47 -5.85 -9.11
N LEU A 337 -4.55 -6.16 -10.02
CA LEU A 337 -4.48 -7.47 -10.68
C LEU A 337 -4.31 -8.62 -9.68
N GLN A 338 -3.51 -8.43 -8.62
CA GLN A 338 -3.37 -9.42 -7.55
C GLN A 338 -4.69 -9.67 -6.83
N PHE A 339 -5.41 -8.61 -6.47
CA PHE A 339 -6.70 -8.71 -5.80
C PHE A 339 -7.70 -9.50 -6.66
N GLN A 340 -7.77 -9.16 -7.95
CA GLN A 340 -8.65 -9.82 -8.92
C GLN A 340 -8.34 -11.33 -9.06
N LEU A 341 -7.06 -11.73 -9.11
CA LEU A 341 -6.68 -13.16 -9.14
C LEU A 341 -7.14 -13.92 -7.88
N HIS A 342 -7.05 -13.27 -6.71
CA HIS A 342 -7.47 -13.88 -5.45
C HIS A 342 -9.00 -14.01 -5.36
N GLU A 343 -9.72 -13.01 -5.86
CA GLU A 343 -11.18 -13.04 -5.96
C GLU A 343 -11.65 -14.15 -6.90
N LEU A 344 -10.93 -14.35 -8.00
CA LEU A 344 -11.20 -15.40 -8.99
C LEU A 344 -10.98 -16.81 -8.41
N SER A 345 -9.89 -17.02 -7.65
CA SER A 345 -9.69 -18.27 -6.89
C SER A 345 -10.81 -18.53 -5.87
N LYS A 346 -11.24 -17.51 -5.12
CA LYS A 346 -12.34 -17.64 -4.14
C LYS A 346 -13.67 -17.99 -4.81
N SER A 347 -13.95 -17.38 -5.96
CA SER A 347 -15.17 -17.62 -6.70
C SER A 347 -15.20 -19.07 -7.21
N LEU A 348 -14.07 -19.58 -7.73
CA LEU A 348 -13.88 -20.98 -8.15
C LEU A 348 -14.26 -21.98 -7.05
N ILE A 349 -13.80 -21.73 -5.83
CA ILE A 349 -14.13 -22.55 -4.66
C ILE A 349 -15.65 -22.52 -4.38
N THR A 350 -16.29 -21.38 -4.52
CA THR A 350 -17.73 -21.20 -4.25
C THR A 350 -18.61 -21.96 -5.25
N VAL A 351 -18.21 -21.97 -6.53
CA VAL A 351 -18.87 -22.76 -7.58
C VAL A 351 -18.77 -24.25 -7.27
N TYR A 352 -17.58 -24.72 -6.92
CA TYR A 352 -17.37 -26.13 -6.56
C TYR A 352 -18.23 -26.55 -5.35
N GLN A 353 -18.29 -25.72 -4.30
CA GLN A 353 -19.16 -25.97 -3.14
C GLN A 353 -20.64 -26.06 -3.52
N SER A 354 -21.10 -25.19 -4.43
CA SER A 354 -22.49 -25.19 -4.89
C SER A 354 -22.82 -26.46 -5.71
N MET A 355 -21.86 -26.95 -6.51
CA MET A 355 -22.00 -28.23 -7.23
C MET A 355 -22.11 -29.42 -6.26
N ASP A 356 -21.25 -29.46 -5.24
CA ASP A 356 -21.27 -30.49 -4.19
C ASP A 356 -22.61 -30.49 -3.44
N GLU A 357 -23.10 -29.32 -3.03
CA GLU A 357 -24.39 -29.16 -2.34
C GLU A 357 -25.54 -29.70 -3.21
N THR A 358 -25.59 -29.30 -4.49
CA THR A 358 -26.64 -29.71 -5.43
C THR A 358 -26.66 -31.21 -5.67
N VAL A 359 -25.50 -31.82 -5.93
CA VAL A 359 -25.42 -33.28 -6.15
C VAL A 359 -25.84 -34.04 -4.92
N ASN A 360 -25.42 -33.61 -3.72
CA ASN A 360 -25.82 -34.26 -2.47
C ASN A 360 -27.33 -34.15 -2.23
N ASP A 361 -27.96 -33.01 -2.52
CA ASP A 361 -29.40 -32.83 -2.33
C ASP A 361 -30.24 -33.63 -3.34
N ILE A 362 -29.71 -33.86 -4.54
CA ILE A 362 -30.33 -34.72 -5.55
C ILE A 362 -30.20 -36.19 -5.16
N ILE A 363 -29.03 -36.65 -4.73
CA ILE A 363 -28.81 -38.02 -4.25
C ILE A 363 -29.72 -38.33 -3.07
N LYS A 364 -29.83 -37.44 -2.07
CA LYS A 364 -30.76 -37.60 -0.95
C LYS A 364 -32.21 -37.76 -1.41
N SER A 365 -32.59 -37.16 -2.54
CA SER A 365 -33.95 -37.23 -3.08
C SER A 365 -34.27 -38.52 -3.84
N PHE A 366 -33.26 -39.35 -4.14
CA PHE A 366 -33.44 -40.67 -4.72
C PHE A 366 -33.97 -41.68 -3.69
N ASP A 367 -33.55 -41.52 -2.43
CA ASP A 367 -33.87 -42.43 -1.31
C ASP A 367 -35.06 -41.96 -0.47
N ASN A 368 -36.10 -41.37 -1.11
CA ASN A 368 -37.31 -40.98 -0.38
C ASN A 368 -38.09 -42.17 0.22
N GLU A 369 -37.65 -43.43 0.00
CA GLU A 369 -37.94 -44.66 0.78
C GLU A 369 -39.39 -44.98 1.14
N LEU A 370 -40.38 -44.41 0.46
CA LEU A 370 -41.74 -44.37 0.98
C LEU A 370 -42.80 -44.45 -0.12
N PRO A 371 -43.93 -45.15 0.14
CA PRO A 371 -44.97 -45.31 -0.87
C PRO A 371 -45.76 -44.01 -1.14
N SER A 372 -45.77 -43.03 -0.22
CA SER A 372 -46.51 -41.77 -0.34
C SER A 372 -45.65 -40.59 0.12
N GLU A 373 -46.04 -39.35 -0.19
CA GLU A 373 -45.50 -38.16 0.47
C GLU A 373 -46.03 -37.96 1.90
N ASN A 374 -47.09 -38.68 2.27
CA ASN A 374 -47.73 -38.59 3.58
C ASN A 374 -46.98 -39.42 4.63
N THR A 375 -46.44 -38.72 5.65
CA THR A 375 -45.70 -39.32 6.77
C THR A 375 -46.46 -40.39 7.54
N TYR A 376 -47.79 -40.31 7.62
CA TYR A 376 -48.62 -41.28 8.35
C TYR A 376 -48.76 -42.60 7.59
N ILE A 377 -49.02 -42.52 6.27
CA ILE A 377 -49.04 -43.70 5.39
C ILE A 377 -47.67 -44.39 5.45
N ASN A 378 -46.62 -43.60 5.38
CA ASN A 378 -45.24 -44.05 5.38
C ASN A 378 -44.79 -44.81 6.65
N GLU A 379 -45.30 -44.45 7.83
CA GLU A 379 -45.04 -45.21 9.06
C GLU A 379 -45.72 -46.58 9.07
N ILE A 380 -46.88 -46.72 8.41
CA ILE A 380 -47.60 -48.01 8.30
C ILE A 380 -46.81 -49.00 7.42
N TYR A 381 -46.15 -48.52 6.36
CA TYR A 381 -45.38 -49.36 5.43
C TYR A 381 -43.89 -49.46 5.75
N LYS A 382 -43.48 -49.04 6.96
CA LYS A 382 -42.07 -48.94 7.38
C LYS A 382 -41.30 -50.26 7.31
N THR A 383 -41.96 -51.39 7.54
CA THR A 383 -41.36 -52.73 7.44
C THR A 383 -41.14 -53.20 5.99
N SER A 384 -41.73 -52.50 5.02
CA SER A 384 -41.72 -52.84 3.58
C SER A 384 -40.93 -51.82 2.74
N LYS A 385 -40.19 -50.90 3.39
CA LYS A 385 -39.47 -49.79 2.75
C LYS A 385 -38.61 -50.18 1.54
N ASN A 386 -37.89 -51.30 1.65
CA ASN A 386 -36.98 -51.79 0.60
C ASN A 386 -37.68 -52.15 -0.71
N ILE A 387 -39.00 -52.32 -0.71
CA ILE A 387 -39.80 -52.66 -1.90
C ILE A 387 -40.17 -51.38 -2.67
N PHE A 388 -40.17 -50.22 -2.00
CA PHE A 388 -40.56 -48.93 -2.57
C PHE A 388 -39.38 -48.06 -3.01
N THR A 389 -38.14 -48.53 -2.78
CA THR A 389 -36.95 -47.84 -3.25
C THR A 389 -36.76 -48.04 -4.76
N PRO A 390 -36.44 -46.98 -5.51
CA PRO A 390 -36.11 -47.10 -6.93
C PRO A 390 -34.87 -47.96 -7.14
N ILE A 391 -34.96 -49.00 -7.98
CA ILE A 391 -33.88 -49.98 -8.23
C ILE A 391 -32.59 -49.30 -8.75
N ASN A 392 -32.74 -48.20 -9.48
CA ASN A 392 -31.62 -47.48 -10.10
C ASN A 392 -30.95 -46.43 -9.19
N ALA A 393 -31.48 -46.15 -7.99
CA ALA A 393 -30.97 -45.09 -7.12
C ALA A 393 -29.47 -45.23 -6.76
N PRO A 394 -28.96 -46.42 -6.36
CA PRO A 394 -27.54 -46.57 -6.03
C PRO A 394 -26.61 -46.38 -7.23
N GLN A 395 -27.04 -46.85 -8.40
CA GLN A 395 -26.27 -46.73 -9.65
C GLN A 395 -26.19 -45.27 -10.11
N LEU A 396 -27.33 -44.54 -10.06
CA LEU A 396 -27.38 -43.12 -10.41
C LEU A 396 -26.59 -42.25 -9.43
N ALA A 397 -26.66 -42.54 -8.13
CA ALA A 397 -25.85 -41.86 -7.12
C ALA A 397 -24.34 -42.02 -7.40
N THR A 398 -23.90 -43.24 -7.71
CA THR A 398 -22.51 -43.51 -8.07
C THR A 398 -22.10 -42.78 -9.35
N LYS A 399 -22.99 -42.73 -10.36
CA LYS A 399 -22.76 -42.01 -11.62
C LYS A 399 -22.62 -40.50 -11.40
N LEU A 400 -23.50 -39.88 -10.62
CA LEU A 400 -23.45 -38.47 -10.24
C LEU A 400 -22.18 -38.12 -9.45
N MET A 401 -21.81 -38.94 -8.47
CA MET A 401 -20.56 -38.74 -7.72
C MET A 401 -19.33 -38.85 -8.61
N SER A 402 -19.32 -39.80 -9.55
CA SER A 402 -18.21 -39.94 -10.51
C SER A 402 -18.08 -38.73 -11.44
N ASP A 403 -19.20 -38.17 -11.91
CA ASP A 403 -19.18 -36.98 -12.76
C ASP A 403 -18.74 -35.72 -12.00
N LEU A 404 -19.23 -35.55 -10.77
CA LEU A 404 -18.80 -34.50 -9.85
C LEU A 404 -17.29 -34.57 -9.58
N GLN A 405 -16.74 -35.77 -9.37
CA GLN A 405 -15.29 -35.96 -9.20
C GLN A 405 -14.49 -35.56 -10.43
N LYS A 406 -14.96 -35.86 -11.65
CA LYS A 406 -14.30 -35.42 -12.88
C LYS A 406 -14.27 -33.90 -12.99
N ASN A 407 -15.41 -33.25 -12.75
CA ASN A 407 -15.50 -31.79 -12.75
C ASN A 407 -14.59 -31.16 -11.67
N ARG A 408 -14.51 -31.77 -10.48
CA ARG A 408 -13.59 -31.35 -9.41
C ARG A 408 -12.13 -31.35 -9.83
N ILE A 409 -11.68 -32.38 -10.55
CA ILE A 409 -10.31 -32.49 -11.04
C ILE A 409 -10.00 -31.33 -12.00
N SER A 410 -10.90 -31.04 -12.94
CA SER A 410 -10.75 -29.91 -13.87
C SER A 410 -10.69 -28.56 -13.16
N LEU A 411 -11.59 -28.31 -12.20
CA LEU A 411 -11.59 -27.07 -11.42
C LEU A 411 -10.34 -26.94 -10.53
N SER A 412 -9.84 -28.06 -9.96
CA SER A 412 -8.60 -28.05 -9.17
C SER A 412 -7.36 -27.73 -10.03
N ALA A 413 -7.33 -28.21 -11.28
CA ALA A 413 -6.27 -27.83 -12.23
C ALA A 413 -6.29 -26.32 -12.52
N LEU A 414 -7.47 -25.73 -12.70
CA LEU A 414 -7.64 -24.28 -12.88
C LEU A 414 -7.17 -23.48 -11.66
N GLU A 415 -7.48 -23.94 -10.45
CA GLU A 415 -7.00 -23.32 -9.21
C GLU A 415 -5.48 -23.26 -9.18
N LYS A 416 -4.81 -24.36 -9.56
CA LYS A 416 -3.35 -24.43 -9.64
C LYS A 416 -2.79 -23.40 -10.63
N THR A 417 -3.39 -23.26 -11.81
CA THR A 417 -2.97 -22.25 -12.80
C THR A 417 -3.10 -20.82 -12.25
N ILE A 418 -4.20 -20.53 -11.52
CA ILE A 418 -4.38 -19.23 -10.87
C ILE A 418 -3.29 -18.98 -9.81
N GLN A 419 -2.97 -19.99 -8.99
CA GLN A 419 -1.90 -19.90 -7.99
C GLN A 419 -0.52 -19.65 -8.61
N GLU A 420 -0.22 -20.28 -9.75
CA GLU A 420 1.03 -20.05 -10.49
C GLU A 420 1.15 -18.60 -11.00
N VAL A 421 0.06 -18.02 -11.51
CA VAL A 421 0.02 -16.61 -11.94
C VAL A 421 0.20 -15.68 -10.73
N ILE A 422 -0.46 -15.97 -9.60
CA ILE A 422 -0.27 -15.22 -8.34
C ILE A 422 1.20 -15.24 -7.92
N ALA A 423 1.87 -16.39 -7.99
CA ALA A 423 3.28 -16.51 -7.65
C ALA A 423 4.17 -15.63 -8.54
N LYS A 424 3.90 -15.55 -9.85
CA LYS A 424 4.61 -14.65 -10.77
C LYS A 424 4.39 -13.17 -10.42
N VAL A 425 3.18 -12.79 -10.03
CA VAL A 425 2.88 -11.41 -9.56
C VAL A 425 3.69 -11.08 -8.30
N PHE A 426 3.86 -12.03 -7.38
CA PHE A 426 4.69 -11.84 -6.18
C PHE A 426 6.17 -11.61 -6.50
N GLN A 427 6.75 -12.41 -7.40
CA GLN A 427 8.14 -12.22 -7.84
C GLN A 427 8.38 -10.82 -8.43
N LEU A 428 7.40 -10.34 -9.19
CA LEU A 428 7.40 -8.99 -9.75
C LEU A 428 7.32 -7.89 -8.66
N CYS A 429 6.56 -8.10 -7.58
CA CYS A 429 6.50 -7.16 -6.45
C CYS A 429 7.84 -7.08 -5.67
N GLU A 430 8.60 -8.18 -5.58
CA GLU A 430 9.92 -8.19 -4.92
C GLU A 430 10.94 -7.35 -5.72
N LEU A 431 10.85 -7.35 -7.05
CA LEU A 431 11.63 -6.45 -7.90
C LEU A 431 11.26 -4.98 -7.69
N ASP A 432 9.99 -4.66 -7.45
CA ASP A 432 9.54 -3.29 -7.20
C ASP A 432 10.11 -2.70 -5.90
N GLU A 433 10.21 -3.49 -4.82
CA GLU A 433 10.83 -3.06 -3.55
C GLU A 433 12.30 -2.62 -3.76
N THR A 434 13.00 -3.35 -4.64
CA THR A 434 14.39 -3.05 -5.00
C THR A 434 14.49 -1.75 -5.80
N ILE A 435 13.58 -1.52 -6.74
CA ILE A 435 13.50 -0.28 -7.54
C ILE A 435 13.24 0.93 -6.62
N ILE A 436 12.26 0.83 -5.73
CA ILE A 436 11.91 1.91 -4.78
C ILE A 436 13.12 2.27 -3.90
N LEU A 437 13.85 1.26 -3.42
CA LEU A 437 15.03 1.48 -2.57
C LEU A 437 16.15 2.20 -3.33
N HIS A 438 16.41 1.83 -4.59
CA HIS A 438 17.38 2.52 -5.43
C HIS A 438 16.95 3.95 -5.79
N GLN A 439 15.66 4.18 -6.03
CA GLN A 439 15.13 5.52 -6.30
C GLN A 439 15.21 6.45 -5.07
N ASN A 440 14.90 5.94 -3.88
CA ASN A 440 15.09 6.72 -2.65
C ASN A 440 16.56 7.10 -2.43
N LYS A 441 17.50 6.21 -2.79
CA LYS A 441 18.93 6.55 -2.76
C LYS A 441 19.26 7.65 -3.77
N LEU A 442 18.72 7.59 -4.98
CA LEU A 442 18.94 8.62 -6.01
C LEU A 442 18.36 9.98 -5.59
N ILE A 443 17.14 10.00 -5.03
CA ILE A 443 16.52 11.24 -4.51
C ILE A 443 17.41 11.86 -3.44
N LYS A 444 17.88 11.07 -2.47
CA LYS A 444 18.80 11.56 -1.44
C LYS A 444 20.11 12.09 -2.02
N LEU A 445 20.66 11.46 -3.07
CA LEU A 445 21.84 11.99 -3.77
C LEU A 445 21.55 13.31 -4.49
N LEU A 446 20.36 13.48 -5.06
CA LEU A 446 19.94 14.74 -5.69
C LEU A 446 19.70 15.84 -4.64
N GLU A 447 19.10 15.51 -3.50
CA GLU A 447 18.98 16.41 -2.34
C GLU A 447 20.36 16.80 -1.80
N ALA A 448 21.31 15.86 -1.72
CA ALA A 448 22.69 16.12 -1.28
C ALA A 448 23.42 17.16 -2.18
N ASN A 449 23.05 17.27 -3.46
CA ASN A 449 23.62 18.28 -4.34
C ASN A 449 22.99 19.67 -4.17
N ASN A 450 21.76 19.73 -3.64
CA ASN A 450 20.99 20.96 -3.39
C ASN A 450 20.82 21.24 -1.88
N VAL A 451 21.80 20.87 -1.05
CA VAL A 451 21.74 21.00 0.42
C VAL A 451 21.40 22.40 0.94
N GLU A 452 21.70 23.46 0.19
CA GLU A 452 21.36 24.84 0.59
C GLU A 452 19.85 25.12 0.49
N ASP A 453 19.12 24.48 -0.43
CA ASP A 453 17.68 24.69 -0.64
C ASP A 453 16.82 24.08 0.48
N VAL A 454 17.39 23.13 1.24
CA VAL A 454 16.72 22.44 2.36
C VAL A 454 16.81 23.26 3.66
N VAL A 455 17.70 24.27 3.72
CA VAL A 455 17.92 25.08 4.93
C VAL A 455 16.76 26.04 5.16
N ILE A 456 16.24 26.06 6.38
CA ILE A 456 15.19 26.99 6.77
C ILE A 456 15.82 28.35 7.07
N VAL A 457 15.46 29.38 6.30
CA VAL A 457 15.93 30.76 6.52
C VAL A 457 15.19 31.37 7.72
N ASP A 458 15.77 31.21 8.90
CA ASP A 458 15.25 31.70 10.19
C ASP A 458 15.82 33.07 10.60
N THR A 459 16.94 33.50 9.99
CA THR A 459 17.54 34.82 10.20
C THR A 459 17.86 35.51 8.89
N ILE A 460 17.87 36.85 8.90
CA ILE A 460 18.10 37.68 7.70
C ILE A 460 19.49 37.41 7.09
N LEU A 461 20.48 37.10 7.93
CA LEU A 461 21.86 36.82 7.50
C LEU A 461 21.99 35.44 6.87
N LYS A 462 21.09 34.50 7.19
CA LYS A 462 21.20 33.09 6.82
C LYS A 462 21.15 32.82 5.34
N ASN A 463 20.52 33.68 4.54
CA ASN A 463 20.51 33.49 3.09
C ASN A 463 21.83 33.94 2.41
N ALA A 464 22.62 34.80 3.08
CA ALA A 464 23.80 35.43 2.51
C ALA A 464 25.13 34.86 3.04
N LEU A 465 25.18 34.51 4.33
CA LEU A 465 26.41 34.11 5.01
C LEU A 465 26.82 32.66 4.70
N ARG A 466 28.07 32.44 4.31
CA ARG A 466 28.69 31.15 4.04
C ARG A 466 30.04 31.06 4.74
N LEU A 467 30.31 29.95 5.41
CA LEU A 467 31.54 29.74 6.16
C LEU A 467 32.47 28.79 5.41
N TYR A 468 33.76 29.12 5.37
CA TYR A 468 34.84 28.30 4.83
C TYR A 468 35.77 27.91 5.97
N ILE A 469 35.86 26.60 6.24
CA ILE A 469 36.60 26.06 7.38
C ILE A 469 37.64 25.08 6.86
N GLY A 470 38.88 25.25 7.28
CA GLY A 470 39.89 24.23 7.09
C GLY A 470 41.11 24.44 8.00
N PRO A 471 41.95 23.41 8.16
CA PRO A 471 43.20 23.54 8.88
C PRO A 471 44.19 24.47 8.18
N TYR A 472 45.22 24.90 8.90
CA TYR A 472 46.31 25.67 8.31
C TYR A 472 46.95 24.93 7.13
N GLU A 473 47.20 25.68 6.04
CA GLU A 473 47.89 25.25 4.80
C GLU A 473 47.21 24.22 3.90
N VAL A 474 45.93 23.89 4.09
CA VAL A 474 45.23 22.90 3.23
C VAL A 474 44.63 23.47 1.95
N GLY A 475 44.78 24.77 1.68
CA GLY A 475 44.21 25.44 0.49
C GLY A 475 42.87 26.15 0.70
N THR A 476 42.33 26.21 1.92
CA THR A 476 41.05 26.88 2.26
C THR A 476 40.94 28.30 1.69
N ARG A 477 41.97 29.14 1.89
CA ARG A 477 41.99 30.53 1.42
C ARG A 477 42.02 30.62 -0.09
N ALA A 478 42.81 29.77 -0.73
CA ALA A 478 42.93 29.74 -2.18
C ALA A 478 41.57 29.37 -2.82
N THR A 479 40.90 28.35 -2.29
CA THR A 479 39.55 27.94 -2.72
C THR A 479 38.51 29.04 -2.48
N ALA A 480 38.49 29.65 -1.29
CA ALA A 480 37.54 30.70 -0.95
C ALA A 480 37.72 31.97 -1.78
N ILE A 481 38.97 32.42 -1.99
CA ILE A 481 39.29 33.57 -2.86
C ILE A 481 38.83 33.31 -4.30
N THR A 482 39.17 32.15 -4.85
CA THR A 482 38.78 31.80 -6.22
C THR A 482 37.27 31.77 -6.37
N TRP A 483 36.56 31.05 -5.50
CA TRP A 483 35.11 30.91 -5.62
C TRP A 483 34.36 32.22 -5.36
N ALA A 484 34.73 32.97 -4.31
CA ALA A 484 34.11 34.25 -4.01
C ALA A 484 34.35 35.28 -5.14
N GLY A 485 35.52 35.25 -5.77
CA GLY A 485 35.84 36.06 -6.95
C GLY A 485 35.04 35.64 -8.19
N ILE A 486 34.82 34.34 -8.41
CA ILE A 486 33.93 33.86 -9.49
C ILE A 486 32.49 34.32 -9.27
N LEU A 487 31.97 34.20 -8.04
CA LEU A 487 30.64 34.69 -7.66
C LEU A 487 30.50 36.20 -7.91
N SER A 488 31.56 36.96 -7.62
CA SER A 488 31.60 38.43 -7.78
C SER A 488 31.26 38.91 -9.20
N ARG A 489 31.49 38.07 -10.22
CA ARG A 489 31.20 38.38 -11.63
C ARG A 489 29.70 38.54 -11.91
N ARG A 490 28.85 37.89 -11.11
CA ARG A 490 27.38 37.92 -11.27
C ARG A 490 26.70 38.73 -10.16
N HIS A 491 27.25 38.69 -8.95
CA HIS A 491 26.70 39.34 -7.78
C HIS A 491 27.81 39.86 -6.89
N ASN A 492 27.65 41.05 -6.29
CA ASN A 492 28.65 41.57 -5.36
C ASN A 492 28.93 40.58 -4.23
N SER A 493 30.21 40.36 -3.95
CA SER A 493 30.67 39.33 -3.02
C SER A 493 31.63 39.94 -1.99
N LEU A 494 31.42 39.61 -0.73
CA LEU A 494 32.27 39.99 0.40
C LEU A 494 33.00 38.74 0.88
N LEU A 495 34.32 38.85 1.06
CA LEU A 495 35.15 37.79 1.61
C LEU A 495 35.92 38.33 2.82
N ILE A 496 35.69 37.75 4.00
CA ILE A 496 36.34 38.16 5.25
C ILE A 496 37.21 37.01 5.73
N ASP A 497 38.52 37.26 5.89
CA ASP A 497 39.44 36.31 6.52
C ASP A 497 39.64 36.70 7.98
N LEU A 498 39.15 35.87 8.91
CA LEU A 498 39.24 36.07 10.36
C LEU A 498 40.30 35.17 11.03
N THR A 499 41.17 34.55 10.23
CA THR A 499 42.19 33.61 10.71
C THR A 499 43.46 34.30 11.24
N GLY A 500 43.58 35.63 11.08
CA GLY A 500 44.79 36.39 11.42
C GLY A 500 46.01 36.16 10.51
N SER A 501 45.95 35.24 9.54
CA SER A 501 47.03 34.95 8.59
C SER A 501 46.52 34.91 7.15
N ASN A 502 46.37 36.07 6.51
CA ASN A 502 45.76 36.15 5.18
C ASN A 502 46.76 35.91 4.03
N LYS A 503 46.22 35.52 2.87
CA LYS A 503 46.99 35.30 1.61
C LYS A 503 46.47 36.17 0.45
N PHE A 504 45.70 37.22 0.72
CA PHE A 504 45.09 38.04 -0.33
C PHE A 504 46.14 38.71 -1.22
N ARG A 505 47.15 39.33 -0.60
CA ARG A 505 48.24 40.02 -1.32
C ARG A 505 49.06 39.08 -2.20
N SER A 506 49.21 37.81 -1.80
CA SER A 506 49.85 36.78 -2.63
C SER A 506 49.11 36.51 -3.94
N TYR A 507 47.84 36.88 -4.04
CA TYR A 507 47.03 36.79 -5.27
C TYR A 507 46.80 38.16 -5.92
N GLY A 508 47.58 39.18 -5.56
CA GLY A 508 47.45 40.54 -6.12
C GLY A 508 46.19 41.28 -5.69
N ILE A 509 45.59 40.88 -4.57
CA ILE A 509 44.38 41.50 -4.02
C ILE A 509 44.78 42.31 -2.78
N GLU A 510 44.46 43.60 -2.77
CA GLU A 510 44.67 44.47 -1.61
C GLU A 510 43.47 44.37 -0.66
N PRO A 511 43.66 43.85 0.57
CA PRO A 511 42.56 43.71 1.52
C PRO A 511 42.35 44.99 2.33
N VAL A 512 41.10 45.18 2.76
CA VAL A 512 40.71 46.20 3.75
C VAL A 512 40.82 45.61 5.15
N THR A 513 41.28 46.38 6.13
CA THR A 513 41.32 45.91 7.52
C THR A 513 39.92 45.82 8.12
N LEU A 514 39.70 44.86 9.03
CA LEU A 514 38.41 44.66 9.69
C LEU A 514 37.92 45.93 10.41
N GLU A 515 38.82 46.67 11.08
CA GLU A 515 38.47 47.94 11.74
C GLU A 515 38.00 49.00 10.74
N ASN A 516 38.65 49.12 9.59
CA ASN A 516 38.23 50.06 8.55
C ASN A 516 36.88 49.66 7.94
N PHE A 517 36.66 48.35 7.73
CA PHE A 517 35.39 47.82 7.25
C PHE A 517 34.23 48.11 8.20
N LEU A 518 34.44 47.96 9.52
CA LEU A 518 33.42 48.21 10.54
C LEU A 518 33.08 49.70 10.68
N ASN A 519 34.08 50.58 10.55
CA ASN A 519 33.88 52.02 10.74
C ASN A 519 33.41 52.75 9.48
N ASN A 520 33.75 52.24 8.29
CA ASN A 520 33.49 52.92 7.02
C ASN A 520 32.64 52.07 6.07
N ARG A 521 31.73 52.75 5.36
CA ARG A 521 30.88 52.09 4.37
C ARG A 521 31.61 51.92 3.02
N ILE A 522 32.49 50.91 2.96
CA ILE A 522 33.20 50.52 1.74
C ILE A 522 32.32 49.55 0.92
N GLN A 523 32.17 49.83 -0.37
CA GLN A 523 31.34 49.05 -1.30
C GLN A 523 32.08 48.86 -2.63
N GLU A 524 32.55 47.63 -2.84
CA GLU A 524 33.22 47.19 -4.07
C GLU A 524 32.59 45.87 -4.57
N GLN A 525 32.67 45.61 -5.88
CA GLN A 525 32.09 44.38 -6.48
C GLN A 525 32.62 43.11 -5.80
N PHE A 526 33.93 43.06 -5.55
CA PHE A 526 34.57 42.01 -4.78
C PHE A 526 35.42 42.66 -3.69
N LEU A 527 34.96 42.59 -2.44
CA LEU A 527 35.65 43.20 -1.31
C LEU A 527 36.28 42.11 -0.44
N CYS A 528 37.60 42.19 -0.24
CA CYS A 528 38.34 41.32 0.67
C CYS A 528 38.68 42.07 1.96
N VAL A 529 38.37 41.47 3.10
CA VAL A 529 38.62 42.04 4.42
C VAL A 529 39.56 41.11 5.21
N GLU A 530 40.62 41.68 5.79
CA GLU A 530 41.54 40.96 6.68
C GLU A 530 41.30 41.34 8.14
N GLY A 531 41.27 40.34 9.02
CA GLY A 531 41.16 40.56 10.46
C GLY A 531 41.54 39.33 11.28
N ASP A 532 41.64 39.54 12.58
CA ASP A 532 41.74 38.48 13.56
C ASP A 532 40.78 38.78 14.71
N LEU A 533 39.95 37.80 15.04
CA LEU A 533 39.10 37.84 16.22
C LEU A 533 39.67 36.84 17.22
N LEU A 534 40.62 37.32 18.03
CA LEU A 534 41.08 36.63 19.24
C LEU A 534 39.90 36.49 20.22
N SER A 535 39.09 35.45 20.03
CA SER A 535 38.10 34.83 20.94
C SER A 535 37.26 35.77 21.83
N THR A 536 37.03 37.03 21.43
CA THR A 536 36.28 38.00 22.24
C THR A 536 34.85 38.09 21.72
N SER A 537 33.90 37.48 22.45
CA SER A 537 32.47 37.40 22.07
C SER A 537 31.85 38.73 21.64
N ALA A 538 32.22 39.83 22.30
CA ALA A 538 31.68 41.17 22.01
C ALA A 538 31.97 41.65 20.58
N LYS A 539 33.19 41.40 20.07
CA LYS A 539 33.57 41.84 18.72
C LYS A 539 32.86 41.06 17.61
N ILE A 540 32.43 39.82 17.89
CA ILE A 540 31.71 38.99 16.92
C ILE A 540 30.28 39.52 16.74
N GLU A 541 29.64 39.96 17.81
CA GLU A 541 28.32 40.58 17.75
C GLU A 541 28.35 41.88 16.93
N ASP A 542 29.38 42.72 17.12
CA ASP A 542 29.59 43.93 16.31
C ASP A 542 29.74 43.59 14.82
N VAL A 543 30.51 42.55 14.50
CA VAL A 543 30.66 42.07 13.12
C VAL A 543 29.32 41.58 12.57
N ILE A 544 28.57 40.76 13.30
CA ILE A 544 27.25 40.27 12.86
C ILE A 544 26.27 41.42 12.65
N ALA A 545 26.26 42.40 13.56
CA ALA A 545 25.42 43.59 13.46
C ALA A 545 25.75 44.37 12.18
N GLU A 546 27.04 44.58 11.91
CA GLU A 546 27.46 45.29 10.70
C GLU A 546 27.17 44.49 9.43
N LEU A 547 27.38 43.17 9.42
CA LEU A 547 27.03 42.35 8.26
C LEU A 547 25.55 42.47 7.87
N LYS A 548 24.65 42.60 8.85
CA LYS A 548 23.21 42.83 8.59
C LYS A 548 22.95 44.15 7.86
N THR A 549 23.73 45.20 8.12
CA THR A 549 23.59 46.50 7.43
C THR A 549 24.06 46.43 5.97
N ARG A 550 24.93 45.44 5.65
CA ARG A 550 25.56 45.27 4.33
C ARG A 550 24.81 44.34 3.38
N LEU A 551 23.77 43.64 3.83
CA LEU A 551 23.01 42.66 3.04
C LEU A 551 22.37 43.22 1.76
N ASN A 552 21.99 44.50 1.76
CA ASN A 552 21.43 45.15 0.57
C ASN A 552 22.43 45.24 -0.59
N TYR A 553 23.74 45.23 -0.28
CA TYR A 553 24.79 45.34 -1.28
C TYR A 553 25.50 44.01 -1.53
N TYR A 554 25.71 43.20 -0.49
CA TYR A 554 26.40 41.91 -0.58
C TYR A 554 25.44 40.73 -0.37
N PRO A 555 24.88 40.14 -1.44
CA PRO A 555 24.09 38.90 -1.35
C PRO A 555 24.95 37.67 -1.00
N TYR A 556 26.27 37.71 -1.25
CA TYR A 556 27.19 36.65 -0.88
C TYR A 556 28.23 37.18 0.12
N ILE A 557 28.12 36.73 1.36
CA ILE A 557 29.07 37.05 2.44
C ILE A 557 29.80 35.75 2.79
N ASN A 558 31.10 35.71 2.57
CA ASN A 558 31.94 34.54 2.77
C ASN A 558 32.92 34.83 3.90
N ILE A 559 32.99 33.96 4.90
CA ILE A 559 33.92 34.11 6.04
C ILE A 559 34.84 32.90 6.09
N ILE A 560 36.14 33.15 6.15
CA ILE A 560 37.18 32.13 6.33
C ILE A 560 37.53 32.03 7.81
N LEU A 561 37.48 30.81 8.33
CA LEU A 561 37.80 30.45 9.70
C LEU A 561 38.79 29.29 9.72
N GLU A 562 39.65 29.27 10.74
CA GLU A 562 40.53 28.13 10.97
C GLU A 562 39.81 27.05 11.77
N ALA A 563 40.09 25.77 11.48
CA ALA A 563 39.48 24.61 12.17
C ALA A 563 39.64 24.65 13.71
N SER A 564 40.67 25.32 14.23
CA SER A 564 40.92 25.51 15.67
C SER A 564 39.95 26.50 16.35
N GLN A 565 39.34 27.42 15.59
CA GLN A 565 38.48 28.51 16.09
C GLN A 565 37.03 28.04 16.39
N THR A 566 36.88 26.94 17.14
CA THR A 566 35.59 26.25 17.35
C THR A 566 34.47 27.12 17.95
N SER A 567 34.78 28.04 18.86
CA SER A 567 33.81 28.95 19.47
C SER A 567 33.25 29.97 18.46
N LEU A 568 34.12 30.52 17.62
CA LEU A 568 33.76 31.47 16.57
C LEU A 568 32.93 30.78 15.49
N ILE A 569 33.32 29.56 15.09
CA ILE A 569 32.58 28.73 14.15
C ILE A 569 31.15 28.48 14.64
N LYS A 570 30.98 28.04 15.89
CA LYS A 570 29.65 27.77 16.48
C LYS A 570 28.74 28.99 16.40
N THR A 571 29.24 30.15 16.82
CA THR A 571 28.48 31.41 16.86
C THR A 571 28.05 31.86 15.45
N LEU A 572 28.98 31.82 14.48
CA LEU A 572 28.68 32.24 13.11
C LEU A 572 27.80 31.23 12.35
N ALA A 573 27.94 29.94 12.64
CA ALA A 573 27.21 28.89 11.97
C ALA A 573 25.70 28.94 12.25
N GLU A 574 25.27 29.44 13.40
CA GLU A 574 23.83 29.64 13.68
C GLU A 574 23.17 30.58 12.66
N HIS A 575 23.93 31.54 12.14
CA HIS A 575 23.50 32.53 11.17
C HIS A 575 23.88 32.23 9.72
N ALA A 576 24.55 31.11 9.44
CA ALA A 576 25.07 30.80 8.11
C ALA A 576 24.15 29.87 7.31
N LEU A 577 24.09 30.05 5.99
CA LEU A 577 23.41 29.15 5.07
C LEU A 577 24.12 27.79 5.03
N SER A 578 25.44 27.85 4.89
CA SER A 578 26.27 26.70 4.63
C SER A 578 27.62 26.80 5.31
N VAL A 579 28.14 25.65 5.74
CA VAL A 579 29.53 25.47 6.12
C VAL A 579 30.22 24.60 5.08
N THR A 580 31.31 25.11 4.51
CA THR A 580 32.17 24.42 3.56
C THR A 580 33.47 24.03 4.26
N TYR A 581 33.62 22.73 4.49
CA TYR A 581 34.84 22.12 5.03
C TYR A 581 35.83 21.85 3.90
N ILE A 582 37.12 22.16 4.10
CA ILE A 582 38.15 22.01 3.06
C ILE A 582 39.32 21.23 3.64
N THR A 583 39.77 20.20 2.91
CA THR A 583 40.97 19.39 3.25
C THR A 583 41.83 19.14 2.02
N ASP A 584 43.14 18.96 2.27
CA ASP A 584 44.14 18.49 1.31
C ASP A 584 44.25 16.95 1.30
N CYS A 585 43.30 16.29 1.96
CA CYS A 585 43.21 14.83 2.09
C CYS A 585 44.43 14.19 2.77
N THR A 586 45.24 14.96 3.50
CA THR A 586 46.34 14.43 4.31
C THR A 586 45.83 13.96 5.67
N THR A 587 46.51 12.98 6.29
CA THR A 587 46.13 12.48 7.64
C THR A 587 46.06 13.61 8.67
N ARG A 588 46.99 14.57 8.61
CA ARG A 588 46.98 15.76 9.48
C ARG A 588 45.76 16.65 9.20
N GLY A 589 45.48 16.93 7.93
CA GLY A 589 44.34 17.74 7.50
C GLY A 589 43.01 17.12 7.95
N ASN A 590 42.82 15.84 7.67
CA ASN A 590 41.60 15.11 8.00
C ASN A 590 41.37 15.03 9.51
N THR A 591 42.41 14.76 10.31
CA THR A 591 42.28 14.70 11.78
C THR A 591 41.86 16.05 12.36
N LEU A 592 42.49 17.15 11.93
CA LEU A 592 42.16 18.49 12.44
C LEU A 592 40.78 18.94 11.98
N LEU A 593 40.38 18.60 10.75
CA LEU A 593 39.07 18.94 10.21
C LEU A 593 37.96 18.10 10.85
N GLY A 594 38.17 16.80 11.07
CA GLY A 594 37.23 15.90 11.74
C GLY A 594 36.87 16.41 13.14
N ASN A 595 37.87 16.85 13.92
CA ASN A 595 37.63 17.49 15.21
C ASN A 595 36.75 18.74 15.09
N ALA A 596 36.90 19.56 14.04
CA ALA A 596 36.06 20.73 13.83
C ALA A 596 34.62 20.35 13.45
N ILE A 597 34.45 19.34 12.59
CA ILE A 597 33.15 18.80 12.16
C ILE A 597 32.37 18.26 13.36
N ASP A 598 33.00 17.40 14.19
CA ASP A 598 32.37 16.77 15.34
C ASP A 598 31.92 17.80 16.40
N ASN A 599 32.62 18.92 16.49
CA ASN A 599 32.28 19.99 17.41
C ASN A 599 31.05 20.81 16.98
N ILE A 600 30.57 20.70 15.73
CA ILE A 600 29.46 21.50 15.19
C ILE A 600 28.16 20.67 15.18
N THR A 601 27.30 20.94 16.17
CA THR A 601 26.03 20.23 16.38
C THR A 601 24.80 20.92 15.77
N ILE A 602 25.00 21.94 14.92
CA ILE A 602 23.89 22.69 14.34
C ILE A 602 23.23 21.85 13.24
N GLU A 603 21.91 21.65 13.36
CA GLU A 603 21.11 20.86 12.42
C GLU A 603 20.64 21.68 11.21
N ASN A 604 20.18 22.92 11.42
CA ASN A 604 19.65 23.79 10.35
C ASN A 604 20.77 24.53 9.61
N ILE A 605 21.64 23.79 8.92
CA ILE A 605 22.74 24.33 8.11
C ILE A 605 23.15 23.37 6.99
N ALA A 606 23.44 23.90 5.80
CA ALA A 606 23.93 23.10 4.69
C ALA A 606 25.40 22.71 4.92
N ARG A 607 25.73 21.44 4.74
CA ARG A 607 27.11 20.94 4.85
C ARG A 607 27.69 20.70 3.47
N LYS A 608 28.88 21.23 3.24
CA LYS A 608 29.65 21.03 2.01
C LYS A 608 31.05 20.58 2.39
N ILE A 609 31.65 19.70 1.60
CA ILE A 609 33.06 19.34 1.75
C ILE A 609 33.78 19.46 0.42
N VAL A 610 34.95 20.08 0.46
CA VAL A 610 35.87 20.22 -0.66
C VAL A 610 37.08 19.34 -0.40
N LEU A 611 37.24 18.32 -1.24
CA LEU A 611 38.41 17.46 -1.27
C LEU A 611 39.36 17.97 -2.36
N ILE A 612 40.55 18.42 -1.96
CA ILE A 612 41.58 18.87 -2.89
C ILE A 612 42.52 17.69 -3.13
N ASP A 613 42.65 17.30 -4.40
CA ASP A 613 43.58 16.27 -4.87
C ASP A 613 43.46 14.94 -4.08
N PRO A 614 42.25 14.34 -4.00
CA PRO A 614 42.03 13.15 -3.17
C PRO A 614 42.89 11.96 -3.67
N PRO A 615 43.70 11.32 -2.80
CA PRO A 615 44.58 10.21 -3.19
C PRO A 615 43.85 8.87 -3.27
N THR A 616 42.65 8.77 -2.70
CA THR A 616 41.81 7.57 -2.64
C THR A 616 40.37 7.93 -2.95
N ASP A 617 39.51 6.92 -3.02
CA ASP A 617 38.05 7.08 -3.18
C ASP A 617 37.46 8.10 -2.20
N GLU A 618 36.64 9.02 -2.70
CA GLU A 618 36.11 10.15 -1.95
C GLU A 618 35.17 9.72 -0.82
N MET A 619 34.44 8.60 -1.01
CA MET A 619 33.51 8.08 0.00
C MET A 619 34.27 7.52 1.20
N SER A 620 35.46 6.97 0.99
CA SER A 620 36.34 6.50 2.06
C SER A 620 36.82 7.67 2.94
N ILE A 621 37.16 8.81 2.33
CA ILE A 621 37.57 10.03 3.05
C ILE A 621 36.40 10.63 3.83
N LEU A 622 35.19 10.65 3.24
CA LEU A 622 33.97 11.07 3.92
C LEU A 622 33.66 10.22 5.17
N GLN A 623 33.87 8.90 5.08
CA GLN A 623 33.72 8.00 6.23
C GLN A 623 34.72 8.30 7.34
N GLU A 624 35.99 8.58 7.00
CA GLU A 624 37.02 8.99 7.97
C GLU A 624 36.62 10.28 8.71
N LEU A 625 35.98 11.21 8.01
CA LEU A 625 35.51 12.49 8.54
C LEU A 625 34.14 12.42 9.22
N ASN A 626 33.58 11.23 9.42
CA ASN A 626 32.24 11.00 10.00
C ASN A 626 31.11 11.80 9.31
N MET A 627 31.22 12.00 8.00
CA MET A 627 30.24 12.77 7.25
C MET A 627 29.32 11.88 6.44
N ASP A 628 28.01 12.12 6.54
CA ASP A 628 27.02 11.40 5.75
C ASP A 628 26.95 11.99 4.32
N PRO A 629 27.28 11.20 3.29
CA PRO A 629 27.25 11.63 1.88
C PRO A 629 25.83 11.95 1.37
N LEU A 630 24.78 11.51 2.06
CA LEU A 630 23.39 11.74 1.64
C LEU A 630 22.85 13.11 2.06
N VAL A 631 23.54 13.82 2.95
CA VAL A 631 23.14 15.13 3.46
C VAL A 631 24.25 16.18 3.34
N THR A 632 25.34 15.83 2.69
CA THR A 632 26.49 16.70 2.49
C THR A 632 26.83 16.79 1.00
N LYS A 633 26.98 18.01 0.48
CA LYS A 633 27.49 18.21 -0.88
C LYS A 633 28.99 17.92 -0.93
N LEU A 634 29.38 16.93 -1.72
CA LEU A 634 30.76 16.61 -2.03
C LEU A 634 31.24 17.43 -3.23
N ILE A 635 32.36 18.12 -3.08
CA ILE A 635 33.02 18.92 -4.11
C ILE A 635 34.45 18.39 -4.24
N THR A 636 34.84 17.94 -5.42
CA THR A 636 36.20 17.46 -5.66
C THR A 636 36.94 18.43 -6.57
N LEU A 637 38.13 18.86 -6.14
CA LEU A 637 39.02 19.72 -6.91
C LEU A 637 40.29 18.94 -7.27
N PRO A 638 40.66 18.85 -8.56
CA PRO A 638 41.89 18.19 -8.97
C PRO A 638 43.13 19.02 -8.59
N HIS A 639 44.31 18.44 -8.75
CA HIS A 639 45.56 19.19 -8.61
C HIS A 639 45.66 20.34 -9.64
N LEU A 640 45.63 21.59 -9.16
CA LEU A 640 45.74 22.78 -10.01
C LEU A 640 47.11 23.44 -9.89
N SER A 641 48.07 23.05 -10.73
CA SER A 641 49.41 23.66 -10.79
C SER A 641 49.36 25.18 -11.07
N LYS A 642 48.38 25.62 -11.86
CA LYS A 642 48.14 27.04 -12.17
C LYS A 642 47.76 27.88 -10.95
N MET A 643 47.11 27.32 -9.94
CA MET A 643 46.81 28.03 -8.69
C MET A 643 48.09 28.50 -7.98
N LYS A 644 49.13 27.66 -7.97
CA LYS A 644 50.45 28.01 -7.42
C LYS A 644 51.13 29.10 -8.26
N ALA A 645 51.03 29.00 -9.59
CA ALA A 645 51.57 30.02 -10.49
C ALA A 645 50.91 31.40 -10.27
N CYS A 646 49.60 31.44 -10.04
CA CYS A 646 48.88 32.68 -9.70
C CYS A 646 49.41 33.30 -8.40
N SER A 647 49.64 32.49 -7.36
CA SER A 647 50.19 32.96 -6.09
C SER A 647 51.62 33.51 -6.21
N ILE A 648 52.46 32.93 -7.08
CA ILE A 648 53.85 33.40 -7.27
C ILE A 648 53.85 34.71 -8.06
N LYS A 649 52.96 34.82 -9.06
CA LYS A 649 52.86 35.99 -9.93
C LYS A 649 52.03 37.12 -9.35
N SER A 650 51.45 36.96 -8.16
CA SER A 650 50.50 37.91 -7.56
C SER A 650 49.34 38.23 -8.52
N LEU A 651 48.78 37.19 -9.14
CA LEU A 651 47.65 37.29 -10.05
C LEU A 651 46.40 36.66 -9.43
N PRO A 652 45.21 37.28 -9.59
CA PRO A 652 43.99 36.72 -9.04
C PRO A 652 43.61 35.40 -9.75
N PRO A 653 43.40 34.30 -9.01
CA PRO A 653 43.15 32.98 -9.61
C PRO A 653 41.80 32.91 -10.33
N PHE A 654 40.82 33.69 -9.86
CA PHE A 654 39.51 33.83 -10.50
C PHE A 654 39.53 34.64 -11.80
N ASN A 655 40.68 35.09 -12.31
CA ASN A 655 40.80 35.66 -13.66
C ASN A 655 41.33 34.64 -14.68
N ASP A 656 41.85 33.50 -14.24
CA ASP A 656 42.30 32.43 -15.13
C ASP A 656 41.09 31.56 -15.57
N ARG A 657 40.95 31.37 -16.87
CA ARG A 657 39.81 30.67 -17.48
C ARG A 657 39.76 29.19 -17.10
N ASP A 658 40.91 28.53 -17.02
CA ASP A 658 40.97 27.08 -16.77
C ASP A 658 40.65 26.80 -15.29
N ILE A 659 41.16 27.64 -14.39
CA ILE A 659 40.81 27.59 -12.98
C ILE A 659 39.31 27.86 -12.80
N THR A 660 38.78 28.89 -13.47
CA THR A 660 37.35 29.23 -13.40
C THR A 660 36.49 28.05 -13.84
N SER A 661 36.77 27.44 -14.99
CA SER A 661 35.95 26.35 -15.55
C SER A 661 35.86 25.16 -14.61
N ILE A 662 36.99 24.78 -13.99
CA ILE A 662 37.03 23.66 -13.05
C ILE A 662 36.23 23.99 -11.79
N PHE A 663 36.37 25.20 -11.25
CA PHE A 663 35.60 25.61 -10.08
C PHE A 663 34.09 25.71 -10.37
N GLU A 664 33.68 26.26 -11.52
CA GLU A 664 32.27 26.33 -11.91
C GLU A 664 31.67 24.94 -12.12
N GLU A 665 32.42 23.98 -12.64
CA GLU A 665 31.98 22.59 -12.79
C GLU A 665 31.90 21.87 -11.45
N SER A 666 32.92 21.98 -10.60
CA SER A 666 32.96 21.30 -9.30
C SER A 666 31.94 21.82 -8.28
N PHE A 667 31.58 23.11 -8.33
CA PHE A 667 30.62 23.71 -7.39
C PHE A 667 29.17 23.66 -7.86
N ARG A 668 28.93 23.31 -9.12
CA ARG A 668 27.59 23.04 -9.68
C ARG A 668 27.03 21.79 -9.02
#